data_AF-A0A6P7MYF1-F1
#
_entry.id   AF-A0A6P7MYF1-F1
#
_cell.length_a   1.000
_cell.length_b   1.000
_cell.length_c   1.000
_cell.angle_alpha   90.00
_cell.angle_beta   90.00
_cell.angle_gamma   90.00
#
_symmetry.space_group_name_H-M   'P 1'
#
loop_
_entity.id
_entity.type
_entity.pdbx_description
1 polymer ?
#
loop_
_entity_poly.entity_id
_entity_poly.type
_entity_poly.pdbx_seq_one_letter_code
_entity_poly.pdbx_strand_id
1 'polypeptide(L)'
;MESQPILSQNRTYGLNNPGYVPAPQAEPEVDTDAVTAPPAMFDSVPGYEGTVAGGGGFLPPPVPAYLVPQPTPGPEQPHWNIPSITEEIARSAFNQFASSKCCYSSGPAKDGVITNMEAFNTYRYRLETFTESRSTEWTKEPYRSQPVDAGTQPPPGPWDIPAKTPSFFVDSTQIIRVPYTSSVKPCHVCLGMAQRPCSSCRGAGSKVCCMCNGSGFQFNNQCTRCNGRGRDSCIQCNGRGSRKCHTCLGRGQLLVYINLTVKWTNNCDDYVVEQSSGLQVTKLSKVSGKELYRDSQYMVYPVAGFPNPEVMQAAQRLVNDHQVKFCQTSRAERIAQSSQPRRTSSFLTRQLIESACEYTSEYYNRKMATKTDGGFLPPPVPAYPVPQPTPGPEQPHWNIPSITEEIARSAFNQFASSKCCYSSGPAKDGVITNMEAFNTYRYRLETFTESRSTEWTKEPYRSQPVDAGTQPPPGPWDIPAKTPSFFVDSTQIIRVPFTSSVKPCRGCLGMGNTTCSSCGGSGSTMCSMGNVSGSQFNNQCSHGGGGRQSCTHCSGHGSTECDRCRGRGRFLVYMNLTVKWKTNCDDYVVEQSSGLQVTKLSKVSGKELYRDSQYMVYPVAGFPNPEVMQAAQRLVNEHQLKFSQTSRILQQRQTIELIPITRITYTWKGSSHIYYVYGNEYEVNADDYPATCCCTVM
;
A
#
# COMPACT_ATOMS: atom_id res chain seq x y z
N MET A 1 -21.17 22.93 -47.76
CA MET A 1 -20.96 22.59 -49.17
C MET A 1 -19.60 21.94 -49.28
N GLU A 2 -19.65 20.65 -49.55
CA GLU A 2 -18.52 19.73 -49.70
C GLU A 2 -17.64 20.12 -50.89
N SER A 3 -16.35 19.80 -50.84
CA SER A 3 -15.58 19.48 -52.04
C SER A 3 -14.39 18.60 -51.68
N GLN A 4 -14.56 17.30 -51.90
CA GLN A 4 -13.47 16.35 -52.13
C GLN A 4 -13.36 16.06 -53.66
N PRO A 5 -12.28 15.40 -54.12
CA PRO A 5 -11.54 15.73 -55.34
C PRO A 5 -11.87 14.85 -56.56
N ILE A 6 -11.31 15.20 -57.72
CA ILE A 6 -11.30 14.35 -58.92
C ILE A 6 -9.86 14.09 -59.38
N LEU A 7 -9.50 12.80 -59.35
CA LEU A 7 -8.41 12.15 -60.08
C LEU A 7 -8.76 12.00 -61.57
N SER A 8 -7.78 12.09 -62.47
CA SER A 8 -7.51 10.98 -63.41
C SER A 8 -6.27 11.24 -64.28
N GLN A 9 -5.65 10.13 -64.64
CA GLN A 9 -4.34 9.94 -65.24
C GLN A 9 -4.38 9.86 -66.77
N ASN A 10 -3.16 9.83 -67.35
CA ASN A 10 -2.65 8.80 -68.27
C ASN A 10 -2.34 9.21 -69.73
N ARG A 11 -1.07 9.03 -70.14
CA ARG A 11 -0.65 8.53 -71.47
C ARG A 11 0.85 8.14 -71.54
N THR A 12 1.11 6.86 -71.24
CA THR A 12 1.79 5.80 -72.01
C THR A 12 2.93 6.03 -73.04
N TYR A 13 4.05 5.33 -72.75
CA TYR A 13 4.95 4.44 -73.55
C TYR A 13 5.90 4.93 -74.68
N GLY A 14 7.20 4.56 -74.55
CA GLY A 14 7.88 3.73 -75.57
C GLY A 14 9.34 4.02 -76.01
N LEU A 15 10.32 3.33 -75.39
CA LEU A 15 11.50 2.61 -75.96
C LEU A 15 12.79 3.34 -76.47
N ASN A 16 13.89 3.13 -75.70
CA ASN A 16 15.23 2.53 -76.01
C ASN A 16 16.07 3.07 -77.20
N ASN A 17 17.40 3.28 -77.20
CA ASN A 17 18.62 3.10 -76.37
C ASN A 17 19.79 3.78 -77.19
N PRO A 18 21.12 3.67 -76.95
CA PRO A 18 21.96 3.49 -75.76
C PRO A 18 23.10 4.56 -75.65
N GLY A 19 23.70 4.68 -74.46
CA GLY A 19 25.12 5.07 -74.37
C GLY A 19 25.47 6.43 -73.75
N TYR A 20 25.12 6.64 -72.49
CA TYR A 20 25.96 7.40 -71.53
C TYR A 20 25.41 7.19 -70.12
N VAL A 21 26.25 6.80 -69.16
CA VAL A 21 25.88 6.68 -67.74
C VAL A 21 26.48 7.87 -66.99
N PRO A 22 25.70 8.85 -66.50
CA PRO A 22 26.18 9.85 -65.55
C PRO A 22 25.98 9.34 -64.11
N ALA A 23 26.99 9.53 -63.28
CA ALA A 23 26.96 9.24 -61.85
C ALA A 23 25.87 10.05 -61.11
N PRO A 24 25.16 9.46 -60.12
CA PRO A 24 24.10 10.16 -59.41
C PRO A 24 24.66 11.28 -58.52
N GLN A 25 23.99 12.43 -58.60
CA GLN A 25 24.16 13.57 -57.72
C GLN A 25 23.74 13.17 -56.30
N ALA A 26 24.60 13.45 -55.32
CA ALA A 26 24.29 13.24 -53.90
C ALA A 26 23.33 14.33 -53.41
N GLU A 27 22.14 13.91 -52.98
CA GLU A 27 21.20 14.68 -52.17
C GLU A 27 21.74 14.86 -50.73
N PRO A 28 21.28 15.86 -49.97
CA PRO A 28 21.87 16.21 -48.68
C PRO A 28 21.65 15.10 -47.64
N GLU A 29 22.75 14.55 -47.12
CA GLU A 29 22.73 13.55 -46.05
C GLU A 29 22.08 14.14 -44.78
N VAL A 30 20.92 13.58 -44.44
CA VAL A 30 20.33 13.61 -43.10
C VAL A 30 21.24 12.79 -42.18
N ASP A 31 21.68 13.40 -41.07
CA ASP A 31 22.53 12.79 -40.05
C ASP A 31 21.75 11.68 -39.31
N THR A 32 21.70 10.48 -39.92
CA THR A 32 21.16 9.27 -39.29
C THR A 32 22.23 8.64 -38.43
N ASP A 33 22.36 9.14 -37.20
CA ASP A 33 23.16 8.53 -36.14
C ASP A 33 22.38 7.31 -35.58
N ALA A 34 22.57 6.12 -36.18
CA ALA A 34 22.17 4.87 -35.55
C ALA A 34 23.06 3.67 -35.96
N VAL A 35 23.37 2.89 -34.92
CA VAL A 35 23.90 1.51 -34.90
C VAL A 35 25.42 1.35 -34.91
N THR A 36 26.03 1.71 -33.79
CA THR A 36 26.86 0.77 -33.03
C THR A 36 26.43 0.89 -31.57
N ALA A 37 26.05 -0.22 -30.93
CA ALA A 37 25.62 -0.22 -29.53
C ALA A 37 26.66 0.55 -28.69
N PRO A 38 26.27 1.52 -27.83
CA PRO A 38 27.23 2.20 -26.99
C PRO A 38 27.92 1.14 -26.13
N PRO A 39 29.27 1.16 -25.98
CA PRO A 39 29.88 0.43 -24.87
C PRO A 39 29.13 0.86 -23.61
N ALA A 40 28.75 -0.10 -22.76
CA ALA A 40 27.94 0.13 -21.56
C ALA A 40 28.46 1.35 -20.78
N MET A 41 27.92 2.53 -21.10
CA MET A 41 28.44 3.82 -20.62
C MET A 41 28.03 4.01 -19.16
N PHE A 42 26.97 3.32 -18.77
CA PHE A 42 26.30 3.35 -17.50
C PHE A 42 26.45 1.97 -16.86
N ASP A 43 27.02 1.94 -15.66
CA ASP A 43 27.13 0.71 -14.89
C ASP A 43 25.74 0.32 -14.38
N SER A 44 25.47 -0.98 -14.25
CA SER A 44 24.26 -1.44 -13.55
C SER A 44 24.41 -1.15 -12.06
N VAL A 45 23.64 -0.18 -11.56
CA VAL A 45 23.66 0.24 -10.16
C VAL A 45 22.51 -0.44 -9.40
N PRO A 46 22.77 -1.26 -8.35
CA PRO A 46 21.72 -1.88 -7.56
C PRO A 46 20.74 -0.84 -6.97
N GLY A 47 19.43 -1.09 -7.10
CA GLY A 47 18.36 -0.17 -6.69
C GLY A 47 18.01 0.92 -7.72
N TYR A 48 18.71 0.97 -8.85
CA TYR A 48 18.53 1.94 -9.93
C TYR A 48 18.46 1.28 -11.32
N GLU A 49 18.13 -0.02 -11.37
CA GLU A 49 18.22 -0.89 -12.56
C GLU A 49 17.37 -0.42 -13.75
N GLY A 50 16.39 0.45 -13.53
CA GLY A 50 15.54 1.04 -14.58
C GLY A 50 16.00 2.39 -15.12
N THR A 51 17.12 2.95 -14.62
CA THR A 51 17.55 4.32 -14.97
C THR A 51 18.20 4.36 -16.36
N VAL A 52 17.66 5.19 -17.26
CA VAL A 52 18.20 5.41 -18.62
C VAL A 52 18.71 6.84 -18.83
N ALA A 53 19.54 7.04 -19.86
CA ALA A 53 19.96 8.37 -20.30
C ALA A 53 18.85 9.04 -21.12
N GLY A 54 18.45 10.27 -20.75
CA GLY A 54 17.30 10.94 -21.36
C GLY A 54 15.97 10.75 -20.61
N GLY A 55 16.03 10.16 -19.41
CA GLY A 55 14.88 10.00 -18.51
C GLY A 55 14.12 8.69 -18.72
N GLY A 56 13.91 7.95 -17.64
CA GLY A 56 13.09 6.76 -17.64
C GLY A 56 13.34 5.91 -16.41
N GLY A 57 12.23 5.51 -15.77
CA GLY A 57 12.18 4.79 -14.51
C GLY A 57 11.25 5.49 -13.53
N PHE A 58 9.93 5.23 -13.63
CA PHE A 58 8.99 5.59 -12.58
C PHE A 58 9.35 4.81 -11.31
N LEU A 59 9.60 5.52 -10.20
CA LEU A 59 9.98 4.91 -8.93
C LEU A 59 8.76 4.89 -8.00
N PRO A 60 8.09 3.74 -7.81
CA PRO A 60 6.95 3.67 -6.91
C PRO A 60 7.38 4.03 -5.48
N PRO A 61 6.57 4.77 -4.71
CA PRO A 61 6.84 5.03 -3.31
C PRO A 61 6.88 3.73 -2.50
N PRO A 62 7.75 3.63 -1.47
CA PRO A 62 7.74 2.50 -0.56
C PRO A 62 6.41 2.49 0.20
N VAL A 63 5.87 1.30 0.42
CA VAL A 63 4.72 1.12 1.31
C VAL A 63 5.11 1.68 2.69
N PRO A 64 4.32 2.58 3.30
CA PRO A 64 4.68 3.20 4.57
C PRO A 64 5.05 2.16 5.62
N ALA A 65 6.32 2.17 6.08
CA ALA A 65 6.82 1.27 7.12
C ALA A 65 6.29 1.61 8.53
N TYR A 66 5.66 2.78 8.66
CA TYR A 66 5.04 3.28 9.87
C TYR A 66 3.54 3.35 9.69
N LEU A 67 2.79 3.12 10.77
CA LEU A 67 1.35 3.40 10.83
C LEU A 67 1.13 4.82 10.30
N VAL A 68 0.48 4.90 9.16
CA VAL A 68 -0.06 6.16 8.65
C VAL A 68 -0.83 6.80 9.81
N PRO A 69 -0.55 8.05 10.21
CA PRO A 69 -1.31 8.70 11.25
C PRO A 69 -2.79 8.54 10.95
N GLN A 70 -3.54 7.90 11.86
CA GLN A 70 -4.98 7.77 11.66
C GLN A 70 -5.55 9.17 11.47
N PRO A 71 -6.47 9.37 10.52
CA PRO A 71 -7.11 10.67 10.36
C PRO A 71 -7.77 11.00 11.70
N THR A 72 -7.37 12.11 12.31
CA THR A 72 -8.07 12.62 13.48
C THR A 72 -9.48 13.00 13.03
N PRO A 73 -10.52 12.73 13.84
CA PRO A 73 -11.84 13.29 13.58
C PRO A 73 -11.67 14.78 13.26
N GLY A 74 -12.21 15.23 12.13
CA GLY A 74 -12.10 16.63 11.70
C GLY A 74 -12.63 17.58 12.78
N PRO A 75 -12.40 18.90 12.65
CA PRO A 75 -12.96 19.87 13.59
C PRO A 75 -14.46 19.61 13.82
N GLU A 76 -14.93 19.74 15.07
CA GLU A 76 -16.34 19.56 15.44
C GLU A 76 -17.22 20.28 14.41
N GLN A 77 -18.23 19.56 13.90
CA GLN A 77 -19.06 20.08 12.83
C GLN A 77 -19.71 21.39 13.28
N PRO A 78 -19.40 22.54 12.64
CA PRO A 78 -20.01 23.78 13.02
C PRO A 78 -21.52 23.69 12.76
N HIS A 79 -22.32 24.31 13.62
CA HIS A 79 -23.73 24.56 13.28
C HIS A 79 -23.75 25.35 11.96
N TRP A 80 -24.25 24.73 10.88
CA TRP A 80 -24.17 25.26 9.52
C TRP A 80 -25.04 26.53 9.39
N ASN A 81 -24.47 27.69 9.72
CA ASN A 81 -25.14 28.97 9.57
C ASN A 81 -24.94 29.48 8.14
N ILE A 82 -25.87 29.13 7.25
CA ILE A 82 -25.88 29.55 5.85
C ILE A 82 -26.49 30.95 5.78
N PRO A 83 -25.70 32.00 5.52
CA PRO A 83 -26.23 33.36 5.49
C PRO A 83 -27.11 33.56 4.24
N SER A 84 -28.28 34.17 4.42
CA SER A 84 -29.06 34.72 3.32
C SER A 84 -28.58 36.13 2.98
N ILE A 85 -28.64 36.49 1.69
CA ILE A 85 -28.35 37.85 1.25
C ILE A 85 -29.54 38.73 1.64
N THR A 86 -29.28 39.86 2.30
CA THR A 86 -30.34 40.82 2.64
C THR A 86 -30.76 41.63 1.42
N GLU A 87 -31.95 42.22 1.47
CA GLU A 87 -32.49 43.03 0.37
C GLU A 87 -31.57 44.20 0.02
N GLU A 88 -30.96 44.84 1.02
CA GLU A 88 -30.04 45.96 0.83
C GLU A 88 -28.80 45.55 0.04
N ILE A 89 -28.23 44.38 0.37
CA ILE A 89 -27.05 43.85 -0.33
C ILE A 89 -27.43 43.50 -1.77
N ALA A 90 -28.57 42.84 -2.00
CA ALA A 90 -29.05 42.51 -3.34
C ALA A 90 -29.28 43.78 -4.20
N ARG A 91 -29.89 44.82 -3.63
CA ARG A 91 -30.16 46.10 -4.29
C ARG A 91 -28.86 46.85 -4.62
N SER A 92 -27.90 46.87 -3.69
CA SER A 92 -26.59 47.50 -3.91
C SER A 92 -25.81 46.82 -5.04
N ALA A 93 -25.83 45.48 -5.10
CA ALA A 93 -25.18 44.69 -6.15
C ALA A 93 -25.87 44.89 -7.52
N PHE A 94 -27.20 44.97 -7.55
CA PHE A 94 -27.94 45.24 -8.80
C PHE A 94 -27.64 46.64 -9.35
N ASN A 95 -27.54 47.64 -8.47
CA ASN A 95 -27.19 49.00 -8.86
C ASN A 95 -25.72 49.10 -9.36
N GLN A 96 -24.79 48.38 -8.74
CA GLN A 96 -23.41 48.26 -9.26
C GLN A 96 -23.37 47.58 -10.63
N PHE A 97 -24.15 46.51 -10.84
CA PHE A 97 -24.24 45.84 -12.12
C PHE A 97 -24.80 46.77 -13.22
N ALA A 98 -25.89 47.50 -12.94
CA ALA A 98 -26.45 48.48 -13.87
C ALA A 98 -25.41 49.57 -14.22
N SER A 99 -24.70 50.09 -13.21
CA SER A 99 -23.65 51.11 -13.40
C SER A 99 -22.45 50.59 -14.21
N SER A 100 -22.19 49.27 -14.18
CA SER A 100 -21.11 48.65 -14.97
C SER A 100 -21.42 48.55 -16.47
N LYS A 101 -22.67 48.83 -16.89
CA LYS A 101 -23.13 48.73 -18.28
C LYS A 101 -23.50 50.12 -18.80
N CYS A 102 -22.83 50.54 -19.87
CA CYS A 102 -22.93 51.90 -20.42
C CYS A 102 -24.36 52.32 -20.84
N CYS A 103 -25.26 51.38 -21.14
CA CYS A 103 -26.61 51.66 -21.62
C CYS A 103 -27.71 51.29 -20.61
N TYR A 104 -27.38 50.99 -19.35
CA TYR A 104 -28.37 50.58 -18.35
C TYR A 104 -28.66 51.77 -17.43
N SER A 105 -29.93 52.17 -17.31
CA SER A 105 -30.34 53.19 -16.34
C SER A 105 -30.33 52.61 -14.92
N SER A 106 -29.97 53.41 -13.90
CA SER A 106 -30.04 52.97 -12.50
C SER A 106 -31.47 52.95 -11.92
N GLY A 107 -32.46 53.48 -12.63
CA GLY A 107 -33.86 53.61 -12.18
C GLY A 107 -34.45 52.28 -11.69
N PRO A 108 -34.42 51.19 -12.49
CA PRO A 108 -34.93 49.88 -12.06
C PRO A 108 -34.28 49.33 -10.78
N ALA A 109 -33.01 49.65 -10.50
CA ALA A 109 -32.31 49.19 -9.31
C ALA A 109 -32.57 50.06 -8.06
N LYS A 110 -32.95 51.34 -8.25
CA LYS A 110 -33.21 52.29 -7.15
C LYS A 110 -34.68 52.31 -6.75
N ASP A 111 -35.54 52.46 -7.74
CA ASP A 111 -36.97 52.76 -7.57
C ASP A 111 -37.85 51.50 -7.68
N GLY A 112 -37.27 50.38 -8.15
CA GLY A 112 -37.95 49.10 -8.24
C GLY A 112 -38.31 48.53 -6.85
N VAL A 113 -39.51 47.95 -6.74
CA VAL A 113 -39.96 47.23 -5.55
C VAL A 113 -39.65 45.74 -5.73
N ILE A 114 -38.90 45.15 -4.81
CA ILE A 114 -38.60 43.72 -4.81
C ILE A 114 -39.83 42.99 -4.25
N THR A 115 -40.52 42.24 -5.11
CA THR A 115 -41.76 41.54 -4.75
C THR A 115 -41.53 40.15 -4.15
N ASN A 116 -40.38 39.54 -4.44
CA ASN A 116 -39.99 38.22 -3.94
C ASN A 116 -38.46 38.09 -3.94
N MET A 117 -37.90 37.37 -2.97
CA MET A 117 -36.48 37.00 -2.90
C MET A 117 -36.35 35.52 -2.57
N GLU A 118 -35.83 34.75 -3.52
CA GLU A 118 -35.57 33.32 -3.35
C GLU A 118 -34.06 33.08 -3.29
N ALA A 119 -33.59 32.41 -2.23
CA ALA A 119 -32.19 32.12 -2.03
C ALA A 119 -31.82 30.76 -2.63
N PHE A 120 -31.04 30.76 -3.71
CA PHE A 120 -30.45 29.57 -4.32
C PHE A 120 -28.98 29.43 -3.90
N ASN A 121 -28.75 28.93 -2.68
CA ASN A 121 -27.41 28.76 -2.12
C ASN A 121 -26.67 27.58 -2.77
N THR A 122 -25.74 27.88 -3.67
CA THR A 122 -24.88 26.86 -4.29
C THR A 122 -23.65 26.56 -3.46
N TYR A 123 -23.31 25.28 -3.32
CA TYR A 123 -22.15 24.81 -2.57
C TYR A 123 -21.02 24.37 -3.50
N ARG A 124 -19.79 24.67 -3.11
CA ARG A 124 -18.58 24.19 -3.77
C ARG A 124 -17.72 23.41 -2.78
N TYR A 125 -17.39 22.20 -3.15
CA TYR A 125 -16.45 21.33 -2.44
C TYR A 125 -15.14 21.26 -3.22
N ARG A 126 -14.02 21.46 -2.55
CA ARG A 126 -12.68 21.39 -3.15
C ARG A 126 -11.84 20.39 -2.37
N LEU A 127 -11.23 19.45 -3.09
CA LEU A 127 -10.24 18.51 -2.55
C LEU A 127 -8.87 18.82 -3.16
N GLU A 128 -7.88 19.03 -2.30
CA GLU A 128 -6.47 19.27 -2.65
C GLU A 128 -5.64 18.11 -2.12
N THR A 129 -4.94 17.39 -2.98
CA THR A 129 -4.01 16.31 -2.60
C THR A 129 -2.61 16.68 -3.05
N PHE A 130 -1.75 16.92 -2.05
CA PHE A 130 -0.35 17.24 -2.25
C PHE A 130 0.46 15.95 -2.34
N THR A 131 1.07 15.70 -3.49
CA THR A 131 1.77 14.45 -3.79
C THR A 131 3.24 14.66 -4.09
N GLU A 132 4.08 13.72 -3.67
CA GLU A 132 5.50 13.63 -4.02
C GLU A 132 5.74 12.47 -4.98
N SER A 133 6.43 12.74 -6.08
CA SER A 133 6.86 11.75 -7.07
C SER A 133 8.37 11.82 -7.27
N ARG A 134 9.01 10.68 -7.55
CA ARG A 134 10.45 10.57 -7.77
C ARG A 134 10.76 9.85 -9.07
N SER A 135 11.75 10.34 -9.79
CA SER A 135 12.25 9.73 -11.03
C SER A 135 13.76 9.86 -11.14
N THR A 136 14.43 8.91 -11.77
CA THR A 136 15.89 8.92 -11.95
C THR A 136 16.29 9.09 -13.41
N GLU A 137 17.44 9.74 -13.61
CA GLU A 137 18.04 9.90 -14.93
C GLU A 137 19.57 9.89 -14.84
N TRP A 138 20.22 9.25 -15.81
CA TRP A 138 21.67 9.34 -15.98
C TRP A 138 22.09 10.70 -16.55
N THR A 139 22.97 11.38 -15.84
CA THR A 139 23.54 12.67 -16.23
C THR A 139 25.05 12.56 -16.41
N LYS A 140 25.61 13.41 -17.29
CA LYS A 140 27.04 13.47 -17.58
C LYS A 140 27.55 14.91 -17.64
N GLU A 141 28.74 15.15 -17.10
CA GLU A 141 29.44 16.45 -17.19
C GLU A 141 30.94 16.27 -17.46
N PRO A 142 31.65 17.28 -17.99
CA PRO A 142 33.11 17.22 -18.15
C PRO A 142 33.80 16.98 -16.81
N TYR A 143 34.73 16.01 -16.76
CA TYR A 143 35.44 15.69 -15.53
C TYR A 143 36.50 16.76 -15.19
N ARG A 144 36.19 17.57 -14.17
CA ARG A 144 37.00 18.65 -13.57
C ARG A 144 37.66 18.28 -12.25
N SER A 145 38.04 17.02 -12.07
CA SER A 145 38.57 16.53 -10.78
C SER A 145 37.52 16.64 -9.66
N GLN A 146 36.23 16.52 -10.01
CA GLN A 146 35.17 16.34 -9.03
C GLN A 146 35.39 15.03 -8.26
N PRO A 147 34.85 14.90 -7.03
CA PRO A 147 34.89 13.65 -6.30
C PRO A 147 34.22 12.51 -7.09
N VAL A 148 34.83 11.32 -6.99
CA VAL A 148 34.35 10.07 -7.58
C VAL A 148 34.07 9.15 -6.40
N ASP A 149 32.81 8.75 -6.25
CA ASP A 149 32.32 8.03 -5.08
C ASP A 149 31.60 6.73 -5.46
N ALA A 150 31.56 6.38 -6.75
CA ALA A 150 31.01 5.13 -7.22
C ALA A 150 31.70 3.92 -6.56
N GLY A 151 30.91 3.08 -5.89
CA GLY A 151 31.37 1.84 -5.28
C GLY A 151 32.03 1.98 -3.90
N THR A 152 32.15 3.19 -3.32
CA THR A 152 32.66 3.34 -1.95
C THR A 152 31.69 2.78 -0.91
N GLN A 153 30.39 2.87 -1.20
CA GLN A 153 29.29 2.27 -0.43
C GLN A 153 28.15 1.90 -1.39
N PRO A 154 27.25 0.99 -1.00
CA PRO A 154 26.00 0.80 -1.72
C PRO A 154 25.21 2.11 -1.81
N PRO A 155 24.73 2.51 -3.00
CA PRO A 155 23.92 3.71 -3.13
C PRO A 155 22.59 3.55 -2.37
N PRO A 156 22.10 4.59 -1.67
CA PRO A 156 20.83 4.53 -0.96
C PRO A 156 19.67 4.36 -1.94
N GLY A 157 18.57 3.76 -1.48
CA GLY A 157 17.35 3.66 -2.29
C GLY A 157 16.82 5.06 -2.66
N PRO A 158 16.10 5.19 -3.79
CA PRO A 158 15.65 6.51 -4.25
C PRO A 158 14.79 7.29 -3.25
N TRP A 159 14.08 6.58 -2.36
CA TRP A 159 13.23 7.16 -1.31
C TRP A 159 13.95 7.37 0.03
N ASP A 160 15.12 6.75 0.22
CA ASP A 160 15.97 6.94 1.39
C ASP A 160 16.80 8.24 1.30
N ILE A 161 16.84 8.86 0.11
CA ILE A 161 17.51 10.14 -0.12
C ILE A 161 16.64 11.26 0.48
N PRO A 162 17.17 12.05 1.44
CA PRO A 162 16.40 13.14 2.04
C PRO A 162 16.16 14.25 1.02
N ALA A 163 14.88 14.57 0.79
CA ALA A 163 14.44 15.70 -0.02
C ALA A 163 13.89 16.79 0.90
N LYS A 164 14.07 18.06 0.53
CA LYS A 164 13.58 19.18 1.34
C LYS A 164 12.13 19.48 0.96
N THR A 165 11.19 19.10 1.81
CA THR A 165 9.76 19.33 1.58
C THR A 165 9.47 20.84 1.43
N PRO A 166 8.80 21.27 0.34
CA PRO A 166 8.38 22.65 0.15
C PRO A 166 7.18 23.01 1.04
N SER A 167 6.71 24.26 0.97
CA SER A 167 5.42 24.63 1.57
C SER A 167 4.28 23.80 0.98
N PHE A 168 3.43 23.22 1.83
CA PHE A 168 2.30 22.39 1.39
C PHE A 168 1.41 23.11 0.36
N PHE A 169 0.90 22.33 -0.61
CA PHE A 169 0.01 22.79 -1.69
C PHE A 169 0.65 23.76 -2.70
N VAL A 170 1.99 23.76 -2.81
CA VAL A 170 2.75 24.52 -3.81
C VAL A 170 3.60 23.57 -4.64
N ASP A 171 3.42 23.63 -5.95
CA ASP A 171 4.20 22.83 -6.90
C ASP A 171 5.68 23.19 -6.81
N SER A 172 6.54 22.17 -6.78
CA SER A 172 7.98 22.34 -6.65
C SER A 172 8.73 21.18 -7.30
N THR A 173 9.98 21.41 -7.71
CA THR A 173 10.86 20.38 -8.26
C THR A 173 12.26 20.56 -7.72
N GLN A 174 12.85 19.48 -7.23
CA GLN A 174 14.22 19.42 -6.72
C GLN A 174 15.00 18.34 -7.47
N ILE A 175 16.22 18.66 -7.89
CA ILE A 175 17.15 17.70 -8.50
C ILE A 175 18.28 17.43 -7.51
N ILE A 176 18.48 16.17 -7.16
CA ILE A 176 19.47 15.72 -6.19
C ILE A 176 20.40 14.72 -6.88
N ARG A 177 21.71 14.92 -6.79
CA ARG A 177 22.69 13.93 -7.26
C ARG A 177 22.69 12.73 -6.29
N VAL A 178 22.51 11.52 -6.82
CA VAL A 178 22.48 10.30 -6.02
C VAL A 178 23.88 9.99 -5.47
N PRO A 179 24.05 9.86 -4.14
CA PRO A 179 25.33 9.52 -3.54
C PRO A 179 25.88 8.18 -4.03
N TYR A 180 27.20 8.04 -4.11
CA TYR A 180 27.89 6.80 -4.47
C TYR A 180 27.61 6.28 -5.89
N THR A 181 27.21 7.18 -6.80
CA THR A 181 26.98 6.85 -8.22
C THR A 181 27.90 7.60 -9.18
N SER A 182 28.75 8.49 -8.68
CA SER A 182 29.62 9.31 -9.52
C SER A 182 30.84 8.50 -9.97
N SER A 183 30.90 8.19 -11.26
CA SER A 183 31.98 7.44 -11.90
C SER A 183 32.60 8.22 -13.05
N VAL A 184 33.87 7.98 -13.34
CA VAL A 184 34.55 8.58 -14.49
C VAL A 184 34.56 7.59 -15.63
N LYS A 185 34.06 8.04 -16.79
CA LYS A 185 34.01 7.25 -18.01
C LYS A 185 34.72 7.99 -19.15
N PRO A 186 35.34 7.27 -20.10
CA PRO A 186 35.89 7.90 -21.29
C PRO A 186 34.77 8.60 -22.07
N CYS A 187 35.06 9.76 -22.64
CA CYS A 187 34.10 10.49 -23.43
C CYS A 187 33.74 9.70 -24.69
N HIS A 188 32.52 9.17 -24.78
CA HIS A 188 32.00 8.45 -25.94
C HIS A 188 32.12 9.22 -27.27
N VAL A 189 32.02 10.55 -27.24
CA VAL A 189 32.07 11.39 -28.45
C VAL A 189 33.47 11.50 -29.05
N CYS A 190 34.53 11.47 -28.23
CA CYS A 190 35.91 11.48 -28.70
C CYS A 190 36.70 10.21 -28.37
N LEU A 191 36.02 9.16 -27.88
CA LEU A 191 36.61 7.89 -27.43
C LEU A 191 37.82 8.08 -26.51
N GLY A 192 37.78 9.06 -25.61
CA GLY A 192 38.90 9.36 -24.71
C GLY A 192 39.98 10.30 -25.28
N MET A 193 39.98 10.59 -26.58
CA MET A 193 41.08 11.30 -27.27
C MET A 193 41.17 12.80 -26.96
N ALA A 194 40.24 13.35 -26.19
CA ALA A 194 40.09 14.79 -25.87
C ALA A 194 39.88 15.75 -27.07
N GLN A 195 40.26 15.35 -28.27
CA GLN A 195 40.16 16.11 -29.50
C GLN A 195 39.40 15.28 -30.53
N ARG A 196 38.77 15.97 -31.50
CA ARG A 196 38.12 15.35 -32.66
C ARG A 196 38.73 15.93 -33.92
N PRO A 197 38.82 15.14 -35.02
CA PRO A 197 39.23 15.68 -36.31
C PRO A 197 38.29 16.84 -36.68
N CYS A 198 38.88 17.92 -37.20
CA CYS A 198 38.11 19.06 -37.65
C CYS A 198 37.26 18.63 -38.85
N SER A 199 35.93 18.67 -38.70
CA SER A 199 34.98 18.34 -39.76
C SER A 199 35.23 19.15 -41.03
N SER A 200 35.55 20.43 -40.88
CA SER A 200 35.78 21.34 -42.00
C SER A 200 36.98 20.96 -42.88
N CYS A 201 38.04 20.38 -42.33
CA CYS A 201 39.23 19.96 -43.10
C CYS A 201 39.49 18.45 -43.03
N ARG A 202 38.53 17.66 -42.54
CA ARG A 202 38.61 16.20 -42.37
C ARG A 202 39.91 15.73 -41.71
N GLY A 203 40.41 16.47 -40.71
CA GLY A 203 41.66 16.13 -40.02
C GLY A 203 42.95 16.66 -40.65
N ALA A 204 42.92 17.16 -41.89
CA ALA A 204 44.13 17.52 -42.64
C ALA A 204 44.82 18.82 -42.18
N GLY A 205 44.17 19.62 -41.33
CA GLY A 205 44.69 20.92 -40.85
C GLY A 205 44.76 22.03 -41.90
N SER A 206 44.63 21.67 -43.17
CA SER A 206 44.68 22.58 -44.30
C SER A 206 43.58 22.22 -45.31
N LYS A 207 43.15 23.20 -46.09
CA LYS A 207 42.25 23.02 -47.24
C LYS A 207 42.99 23.40 -48.51
N VAL A 208 42.59 22.85 -49.65
CA VAL A 208 43.11 23.29 -50.94
C VAL A 208 42.88 24.80 -51.08
N CYS A 209 43.93 25.53 -51.43
CA CYS A 209 43.82 26.98 -51.58
C CYS A 209 42.85 27.28 -52.71
N CYS A 210 41.77 28.01 -52.43
CA CYS A 210 40.74 28.28 -53.43
C CYS A 210 41.20 29.23 -54.54
N MET A 211 42.34 29.92 -54.36
CA MET A 211 42.87 30.85 -55.36
C MET A 211 43.78 30.17 -56.39
N CYS A 212 44.47 29.08 -56.02
CA CYS A 212 45.38 28.36 -56.91
C CYS A 212 45.01 26.88 -57.11
N ASN A 213 43.90 26.42 -56.51
CA ASN A 213 43.39 25.04 -56.58
C ASN A 213 44.45 23.96 -56.28
N GLY A 214 45.41 24.24 -55.39
CA GLY A 214 46.45 23.27 -55.03
C GLY A 214 47.76 23.41 -55.80
N SER A 215 47.79 24.20 -56.88
CA SER A 215 48.99 24.33 -57.71
C SER A 215 50.12 25.14 -57.05
N GLY A 216 49.78 26.02 -56.10
CA GLY A 216 50.75 26.95 -55.49
C GLY A 216 51.08 28.16 -56.36
N PHE A 217 50.59 28.22 -57.60
CA PHE A 217 50.86 29.30 -58.55
C PHE A 217 49.57 29.92 -59.07
N GLN A 218 49.61 31.21 -59.38
CA GLN A 218 48.54 31.92 -60.06
C GLN A 218 49.17 32.68 -61.22
N PHE A 219 48.85 32.28 -62.46
CA PHE A 219 49.41 32.86 -63.70
C PHE A 219 50.94 33.03 -63.66
N ASN A 220 51.67 31.94 -63.39
CA ASN A 220 53.14 31.86 -63.29
C ASN A 220 53.83 32.59 -62.12
N ASN A 221 53.08 33.24 -61.22
CA ASN A 221 53.62 33.81 -59.99
C ASN A 221 53.21 32.99 -58.76
N GLN A 222 54.03 33.02 -57.70
CA GLN A 222 53.76 32.34 -56.44
C GLN A 222 52.45 32.85 -55.84
N CYS A 223 51.51 31.95 -55.52
CA CYS A 223 50.22 32.34 -54.95
C CYS A 223 50.43 33.03 -53.60
N THR A 224 50.00 34.30 -53.49
CA THR A 224 50.18 35.15 -52.31
C THR A 224 49.31 34.74 -51.13
N ARG A 225 48.17 34.09 -51.37
CA ARG A 225 47.27 33.60 -50.30
C ARG A 225 47.88 32.42 -49.54
N CYS A 226 48.46 31.44 -50.25
CA CYS A 226 49.06 30.26 -49.63
C CYS A 226 50.60 30.33 -49.53
N ASN A 227 51.22 31.43 -49.99
CA ASN A 227 52.67 31.60 -50.16
C ASN A 227 53.31 30.43 -50.92
N GLY A 228 52.73 30.02 -52.05
CA GLY A 228 53.27 28.93 -52.87
C GLY A 228 52.98 27.51 -52.36
N ARG A 229 52.37 27.32 -51.17
CA ARG A 229 52.13 25.99 -50.58
C ARG A 229 50.98 25.19 -51.22
N GLY A 230 50.15 25.83 -52.05
CA GLY A 230 48.95 25.22 -52.64
C GLY A 230 47.79 24.96 -51.67
N ARG A 231 47.99 25.14 -50.36
CA ARG A 231 46.98 24.87 -49.32
C ARG A 231 46.92 26.02 -48.31
N ASP A 232 45.70 26.31 -47.87
CA ASP A 232 45.41 27.31 -46.83
C ASP A 232 45.19 26.60 -45.49
N SER A 233 45.73 27.16 -44.40
CA SER A 233 45.48 26.64 -43.05
C SER A 233 43.98 26.72 -42.73
N CYS A 234 43.41 25.64 -42.20
CA CYS A 234 42.00 25.60 -41.88
C CYS A 234 41.69 26.58 -40.73
N ILE A 235 40.84 27.56 -41.00
CA ILE A 235 40.46 28.64 -40.07
C ILE A 235 39.71 28.09 -38.85
N GLN A 236 38.90 27.04 -39.03
CA GLN A 236 38.09 26.44 -37.96
C GLN A 236 38.89 25.66 -36.92
N CYS A 237 40.11 25.22 -37.26
CA CYS A 237 41.02 24.54 -36.33
C CYS A 237 42.39 25.22 -36.22
N ASN A 238 42.53 26.44 -36.78
CA ASN A 238 43.79 27.19 -36.83
C ASN A 238 44.98 26.34 -37.28
N GLY A 239 44.81 25.55 -38.34
CA GLY A 239 45.89 24.72 -38.88
C GLY A 239 46.14 23.38 -38.17
N ARG A 240 45.52 23.12 -37.00
CA ARG A 240 45.86 21.96 -36.15
C ARG A 240 45.31 20.62 -36.64
N GLY A 241 44.33 20.63 -37.55
CA GLY A 241 43.66 19.41 -38.03
C GLY A 241 42.65 18.83 -37.05
N SER A 242 42.79 19.08 -35.76
CA SER A 242 41.85 18.67 -34.71
C SER A 242 41.25 19.87 -33.97
N ARG A 243 40.08 19.67 -33.33
CA ARG A 243 39.45 20.62 -32.41
C ARG A 243 39.23 19.94 -31.07
N LYS A 244 39.22 20.72 -29.99
CA LYS A 244 38.84 20.20 -28.66
C LYS A 244 37.43 19.62 -28.74
N CYS A 245 37.21 18.46 -28.15
CA CYS A 245 35.88 17.86 -28.07
C CYS A 245 34.96 18.79 -27.25
N HIS A 246 33.79 19.14 -27.79
CA HIS A 246 32.83 20.02 -27.12
C HIS A 246 32.18 19.34 -25.91
N THR A 247 31.96 18.02 -25.96
CA THR A 247 31.29 17.26 -24.88
C THR A 247 32.15 17.14 -23.62
N CYS A 248 33.47 16.94 -23.75
CA CYS A 248 34.39 16.84 -22.60
C CYS A 248 35.31 18.05 -22.45
N LEU A 249 35.10 19.10 -23.25
CA LEU A 249 35.88 20.35 -23.25
C LEU A 249 37.40 20.14 -23.32
N GLY A 250 37.85 19.13 -24.06
CA GLY A 250 39.28 18.84 -24.23
C GLY A 250 39.90 17.95 -23.14
N ARG A 251 39.10 17.27 -22.31
CA ARG A 251 39.63 16.44 -21.21
C ARG A 251 39.63 14.94 -21.47
N GLY A 252 38.89 14.48 -22.48
CA GLY A 252 38.79 13.05 -22.81
C GLY A 252 37.92 12.23 -21.85
N GLN A 253 37.59 12.76 -20.67
CA GLN A 253 36.82 12.07 -19.63
C GLN A 253 35.53 12.82 -19.28
N LEU A 254 34.50 12.06 -18.92
CA LEU A 254 33.22 12.55 -18.42
C LEU A 254 32.98 11.96 -17.03
N LEU A 255 32.47 12.80 -16.12
CA LEU A 255 31.86 12.33 -14.89
C LEU A 255 30.42 11.95 -15.21
N VAL A 256 30.03 10.74 -14.84
CA VAL A 256 28.70 10.17 -15.06
C VAL A 256 28.12 9.80 -13.70
N TYR A 257 26.87 10.20 -13.45
CA TYR A 257 26.18 9.99 -12.18
C TYR A 257 24.67 9.94 -12.40
N ILE A 258 23.93 9.47 -11.39
CA ILE A 258 22.47 9.47 -11.41
C ILE A 258 21.94 10.73 -10.72
N ASN A 259 20.97 11.39 -11.34
CA ASN A 259 20.16 12.43 -10.72
C ASN A 259 18.79 11.88 -10.34
N LEU A 260 18.36 12.17 -9.12
CA LEU A 260 17.01 11.97 -8.62
C LEU A 260 16.25 13.29 -8.77
N THR A 261 15.16 13.27 -9.54
CA THR A 261 14.21 14.38 -9.63
C THR A 261 13.05 14.09 -8.68
N VAL A 262 12.86 14.96 -7.69
CA VAL A 262 11.74 14.93 -6.75
C VAL A 262 10.78 16.03 -7.15
N LYS A 263 9.53 15.67 -7.46
CA LYS A 263 8.49 16.60 -7.90
C LYS A 263 7.31 16.54 -6.95
N TRP A 264 6.97 17.71 -6.37
CA TRP A 264 5.75 17.90 -5.59
C TRP A 264 4.68 18.56 -6.45
N THR A 265 3.47 18.01 -6.44
CA THR A 265 2.33 18.48 -7.24
C THR A 265 1.09 18.63 -6.37
N ASN A 266 0.38 19.75 -6.48
CA ASN A 266 -0.92 19.96 -5.86
C ASN A 266 -2.05 19.57 -6.83
N ASN A 267 -2.68 18.43 -6.57
CA ASN A 267 -3.79 17.93 -7.37
C ASN A 267 -5.11 18.47 -6.80
N CYS A 268 -5.81 19.31 -7.56
CA CYS A 268 -7.03 19.97 -7.11
C CYS A 268 -8.22 19.52 -7.96
N ASP A 269 -9.25 18.98 -7.31
CA ASP A 269 -10.55 18.72 -7.93
C ASP A 269 -11.65 19.51 -7.20
N ASP A 270 -12.52 20.15 -7.98
CA ASP A 270 -13.63 20.99 -7.52
C ASP A 270 -14.96 20.35 -7.94
N TYR A 271 -15.92 20.31 -7.02
CA TYR A 271 -17.32 19.97 -7.28
C TYR A 271 -18.21 21.15 -6.92
N VAL A 272 -19.14 21.51 -7.80
CA VAL A 272 -20.12 22.58 -7.59
C VAL A 272 -21.52 21.98 -7.76
N VAL A 273 -22.38 22.18 -6.76
CA VAL A 273 -23.78 21.76 -6.82
C VAL A 273 -24.51 22.57 -7.89
N GLU A 274 -25.14 21.92 -8.86
CA GLU A 274 -25.95 22.60 -9.86
C GLU A 274 -27.39 22.74 -9.34
N GLN A 275 -27.80 23.97 -9.05
CA GLN A 275 -29.17 24.26 -8.60
C GLN A 275 -30.04 24.74 -9.75
N SER A 276 -31.36 24.62 -9.59
CA SER A 276 -32.41 25.12 -10.50
C SER A 276 -32.50 26.66 -10.54
N SER A 277 -31.42 27.39 -10.26
CA SER A 277 -31.36 28.85 -10.20
C SER A 277 -31.30 29.54 -11.58
N GLY A 278 -31.19 28.76 -12.66
CA GLY A 278 -31.03 29.27 -14.02
C GLY A 278 -29.64 29.85 -14.32
N LEU A 279 -28.69 29.78 -13.38
CA LEU A 279 -27.31 30.21 -13.56
C LEU A 279 -26.41 29.06 -14.03
N GLN A 280 -25.71 29.28 -15.14
CA GLN A 280 -24.75 28.32 -15.70
C GLN A 280 -23.53 28.13 -14.78
N VAL A 281 -23.07 26.89 -14.60
CA VAL A 281 -21.91 26.50 -13.77
C VAL A 281 -20.62 27.30 -14.11
N THR A 282 -20.45 27.69 -15.37
CA THR A 282 -19.31 28.51 -15.84
C THR A 282 -19.26 29.94 -15.27
N LYS A 283 -20.39 30.46 -14.77
CA LYS A 283 -20.44 31.73 -14.03
C LYS A 283 -20.14 31.51 -12.55
N LEU A 284 -20.54 30.37 -11.99
CA LEU A 284 -20.31 29.98 -10.59
C LEU A 284 -18.84 29.67 -10.31
N SER A 285 -18.10 29.13 -11.28
CA SER A 285 -16.66 28.86 -11.13
C SER A 285 -15.80 30.13 -11.04
N LYS A 286 -16.32 31.29 -11.47
CA LYS A 286 -15.62 32.58 -11.49
C LYS A 286 -15.82 33.42 -10.23
N VAL A 287 -16.72 33.01 -9.34
CA VAL A 287 -17.05 33.76 -8.11
C VAL A 287 -16.43 33.12 -6.87
N SER A 288 -16.05 33.97 -5.92
CA SER A 288 -15.59 33.54 -4.59
C SER A 288 -16.78 33.29 -3.67
N GLY A 289 -16.68 32.28 -2.81
CA GLY A 289 -17.69 31.97 -1.79
C GLY A 289 -17.16 32.25 -0.38
N LYS A 290 -18.05 32.16 0.61
CA LYS A 290 -17.69 32.17 2.03
C LYS A 290 -17.19 30.76 2.42
N GLU A 291 -16.03 30.68 3.08
CA GLU A 291 -15.55 29.41 3.64
C GLU A 291 -16.44 28.97 4.81
N LEU A 292 -17.06 27.81 4.69
CA LEU A 292 -17.91 27.19 5.70
C LEU A 292 -17.16 26.11 6.51
N TYR A 293 -16.19 25.46 5.86
CA TYR A 293 -15.43 24.34 6.41
C TYR A 293 -14.07 24.22 5.70
N ARG A 294 -13.05 23.88 6.50
CA ARG A 294 -11.70 23.52 6.05
C ARG A 294 -11.12 22.49 6.99
N ASP A 295 -10.56 21.43 6.41
CA ASP A 295 -9.79 20.42 7.13
C ASP A 295 -8.51 20.10 6.35
N SER A 296 -7.40 19.91 7.06
CA SER A 296 -6.11 19.61 6.44
C SER A 296 -5.32 18.61 7.27
N GLN A 297 -5.15 17.40 6.74
CA GLN A 297 -4.56 16.27 7.44
C GLN A 297 -3.72 15.42 6.47
N TYR A 298 -3.06 14.37 6.96
CA TYR A 298 -2.36 13.42 6.10
C TYR A 298 -3.36 12.70 5.16
N MET A 299 -4.51 12.33 5.71
CA MET A 299 -5.68 11.82 5.01
C MET A 299 -6.92 12.49 5.61
N VAL A 300 -7.91 12.85 4.81
CA VAL A 300 -9.15 13.47 5.29
C VAL A 300 -10.31 12.48 5.17
N TYR A 301 -11.24 12.51 6.13
CA TYR A 301 -12.52 11.85 5.96
C TYR A 301 -13.42 12.67 5.03
N PRO A 302 -14.24 12.03 4.19
CA PRO A 302 -15.31 12.70 3.47
C PRO A 302 -16.18 13.51 4.43
N VAL A 303 -16.59 14.71 3.99
CA VAL A 303 -17.46 15.57 4.79
C VAL A 303 -18.78 14.83 5.07
N ALA A 304 -19.08 14.63 6.35
CA ALA A 304 -20.34 14.06 6.83
C ALA A 304 -21.23 15.16 7.44
N GLY A 305 -22.55 14.95 7.50
CA GLY A 305 -23.48 15.86 8.18
C GLY A 305 -23.68 17.22 7.51
N PHE A 306 -23.25 17.39 6.25
CA PHE A 306 -23.51 18.62 5.49
C PHE A 306 -24.99 18.69 5.08
N PRO A 307 -25.67 19.86 5.13
CA PRO A 307 -27.10 19.97 4.83
C PRO A 307 -27.49 19.51 3.41
N ASN A 308 -26.56 19.57 2.45
CA ASN A 308 -26.78 19.12 1.09
C ASN A 308 -26.18 17.72 0.86
N PRO A 309 -26.99 16.69 0.54
CA PRO A 309 -26.51 15.32 0.32
C PRO A 309 -25.60 15.16 -0.90
N GLU A 310 -25.73 15.99 -1.93
CA GLU A 310 -24.89 15.93 -3.12
C GLU A 310 -23.43 16.31 -2.82
N VAL A 311 -23.22 17.24 -1.89
CA VAL A 311 -21.89 17.62 -1.40
C VAL A 311 -21.24 16.45 -0.65
N MET A 312 -22.01 15.72 0.17
CA MET A 312 -21.50 14.55 0.89
C MET A 312 -21.13 13.41 -0.08
N GLN A 313 -21.98 13.16 -1.08
CA GLN A 313 -21.68 12.16 -2.13
C GLN A 313 -20.47 12.56 -2.97
N ALA A 314 -20.32 13.84 -3.32
CA ALA A 314 -19.16 14.34 -4.04
C ALA A 314 -17.88 14.25 -3.20
N ALA A 315 -17.93 14.58 -1.92
CA ALA A 315 -16.79 14.41 -1.01
C ALA A 315 -16.36 12.94 -0.92
N GLN A 316 -17.31 12.01 -0.80
CA GLN A 316 -17.02 10.58 -0.76
C GLN A 316 -16.35 10.10 -2.06
N ARG A 317 -16.89 10.51 -3.22
CA ARG A 317 -16.33 10.15 -4.52
C ARG A 317 -14.93 10.71 -4.72
N LEU A 318 -14.74 12.01 -4.52
CA LEU A 318 -13.46 12.67 -4.77
C LEU A 318 -12.35 12.16 -3.84
N VAL A 319 -12.66 11.92 -2.55
CA VAL A 319 -11.69 11.33 -1.62
C VAL A 319 -11.28 9.93 -2.08
N ASN A 320 -12.23 9.08 -2.48
CA ASN A 320 -11.94 7.74 -2.98
C ASN A 320 -11.14 7.79 -4.30
N ASP A 321 -11.54 8.64 -5.24
CA ASP A 321 -10.89 8.78 -6.55
C ASP A 321 -9.44 9.24 -6.38
N HIS A 322 -9.18 10.24 -5.53
CA HIS A 322 -7.83 10.69 -5.23
C HIS A 322 -6.99 9.59 -4.55
N GLN A 323 -7.58 8.84 -3.63
CA GLN A 323 -6.87 7.71 -3.00
C GLN A 323 -6.45 6.68 -4.05
N VAL A 324 -7.36 6.25 -4.91
CA VAL A 324 -7.05 5.27 -5.97
C VAL A 324 -6.03 5.82 -6.96
N LYS A 325 -6.22 7.04 -7.44
CA LYS A 325 -5.41 7.67 -8.49
C LYS A 325 -3.97 7.93 -8.05
N PHE A 326 -3.78 8.37 -6.80
CA PHE A 326 -2.47 8.81 -6.32
C PHE A 326 -1.73 7.76 -5.49
N CYS A 327 -2.39 6.75 -4.91
CA CYS A 327 -1.71 5.73 -4.09
C CYS A 327 -0.65 4.90 -4.83
N GLN A 328 -0.76 4.77 -6.15
CA GLN A 328 0.17 3.98 -6.97
C GLN A 328 1.27 4.83 -7.61
N THR A 329 1.03 6.13 -7.78
CA THR A 329 1.86 7.00 -8.61
C THR A 329 2.66 8.02 -7.80
N SER A 330 2.29 8.28 -6.54
CA SER A 330 2.94 9.28 -5.71
C SER A 330 2.68 9.07 -4.23
N ARG A 331 3.57 9.56 -3.37
CA ARG A 331 3.34 9.59 -1.92
C ARG A 331 2.48 10.81 -1.57
N ALA A 332 1.33 10.60 -0.94
CA ALA A 332 0.52 11.69 -0.41
C ALA A 332 1.20 12.27 0.85
N GLU A 333 1.45 13.58 0.84
CA GLU A 333 2.08 14.30 1.95
C GLU A 333 1.04 15.02 2.81
N ARG A 334 0.01 15.61 2.17
CA ARG A 334 -1.10 16.27 2.86
C ARG A 334 -2.32 16.37 1.96
N ILE A 335 -3.49 16.15 2.54
CA ILE A 335 -4.78 16.35 1.89
C ILE A 335 -5.51 17.48 2.61
N ALA A 336 -6.06 18.41 1.86
CA ALA A 336 -6.94 19.45 2.37
C ALA A 336 -8.28 19.40 1.65
N GLN A 337 -9.36 19.56 2.40
CA GLN A 337 -10.68 19.78 1.85
C GLN A 337 -11.21 21.12 2.35
N SER A 338 -11.83 21.90 1.47
CA SER A 338 -12.32 23.24 1.84
C SER A 338 -13.47 23.72 0.98
N SER A 339 -14.08 24.81 1.42
CA SER A 339 -15.14 25.54 0.71
C SER A 339 -14.70 26.92 0.13
N GLN A 340 -13.37 27.23 0.09
CA GLN A 340 -12.60 28.26 -0.71
C GLN A 340 -12.05 29.57 -0.06
N PRO A 341 -11.04 30.31 -0.65
CA PRO A 341 -10.50 30.31 -2.04
C PRO A 341 -8.96 30.20 -2.27
N ARG A 342 -8.58 30.22 -3.58
CA ARG A 342 -7.22 30.34 -4.20
C ARG A 342 -6.37 31.45 -3.55
N ARG A 343 -5.14 31.12 -3.15
CA ARG A 343 -4.04 32.11 -3.02
C ARG A 343 -3.12 32.00 -4.23
N THR A 344 -3.16 32.98 -5.12
CA THR A 344 -2.01 33.27 -5.98
C THR A 344 -1.02 34.06 -5.14
N SER A 345 -0.03 33.37 -4.54
CA SER A 345 1.06 34.02 -3.83
C SER A 345 2.20 34.28 -4.79
N SER A 346 2.35 35.54 -5.17
CA SER A 346 3.50 36.10 -5.87
C SER A 346 4.80 35.94 -5.07
N PHE A 347 5.89 35.88 -5.82
CA PHE A 347 7.29 35.87 -5.41
C PHE A 347 7.69 36.94 -4.38
N LEU A 348 8.75 36.61 -3.62
CA LEU A 348 9.65 37.44 -2.79
C LEU A 348 9.28 37.66 -1.30
N THR A 349 9.92 36.88 -0.41
CA THR A 349 11.08 37.39 0.38
C THR A 349 11.81 36.23 1.09
N ARG A 350 13.11 36.45 1.32
CA ARG A 350 14.20 35.48 1.56
C ARG A 350 14.71 35.58 3.01
N GLN A 351 15.38 34.50 3.46
CA GLN A 351 16.50 34.46 4.43
C GLN A 351 16.20 34.73 5.93
N LEU A 352 16.84 34.13 6.95
CA LEU A 352 17.91 33.13 7.20
C LEU A 352 17.71 32.67 8.68
N ILE A 353 18.16 31.52 9.19
CA ILE A 353 19.53 31.27 9.70
C ILE A 353 19.70 29.76 9.98
N GLU A 354 20.86 29.23 9.62
CA GLU A 354 21.41 27.87 9.85
C GLU A 354 21.98 27.71 11.28
N SER A 355 22.02 26.50 11.87
CA SER A 355 23.23 25.64 12.07
C SER A 355 23.15 25.07 13.53
N ALA A 356 23.68 23.92 13.97
CA ALA A 356 24.60 22.90 13.47
C ALA A 356 24.44 21.55 14.26
N CYS A 357 24.90 20.45 13.63
CA CYS A 357 25.67 19.26 14.08
C CYS A 357 25.91 18.99 15.61
N GLU A 358 26.08 17.76 16.14
CA GLU A 358 26.77 16.55 15.63
C GLU A 358 26.62 15.32 16.59
N TYR A 359 27.13 14.13 16.17
CA TYR A 359 27.61 12.97 16.97
C TYR A 359 26.60 12.05 17.71
N THR A 360 26.64 10.71 17.73
CA THR A 360 27.48 9.65 17.12
C THR A 360 26.78 8.29 17.15
N SER A 361 27.26 7.38 16.30
CA SER A 361 27.03 5.94 16.28
C SER A 361 27.44 5.20 17.57
N GLU A 362 26.53 4.43 18.18
CA GLU A 362 26.91 3.29 19.05
C GLU A 362 25.80 2.25 19.37
N TYR A 363 24.76 2.11 18.56
CA TYR A 363 23.62 1.22 18.90
C TYR A 363 23.34 0.09 17.89
N TYR A 364 24.37 -0.42 17.21
CA TYR A 364 24.19 -1.50 16.20
C TYR A 364 24.79 -2.87 16.58
N ASN A 365 25.25 -3.11 17.82
CA ASN A 365 25.90 -4.39 18.16
C ASN A 365 25.49 -5.04 19.50
N ARG A 366 24.28 -4.80 20.04
CA ARG A 366 23.89 -5.48 21.29
C ARG A 366 22.39 -5.73 21.45
N LYS A 367 21.78 -6.52 20.56
CA LYS A 367 20.55 -7.30 20.87
C LYS A 367 20.27 -8.43 19.88
N MET A 368 21.23 -9.33 19.71
CA MET A 368 21.00 -10.68 19.13
C MET A 368 21.41 -11.73 20.16
N ALA A 369 20.65 -11.78 21.26
CA ALA A 369 20.58 -12.92 22.15
C ALA A 369 19.33 -12.77 23.03
N THR A 370 18.47 -13.79 23.01
CA THR A 370 17.29 -14.01 23.87
C THR A 370 15.96 -13.36 23.47
N LYS A 371 15.24 -13.97 22.52
CA LYS A 371 13.93 -14.63 22.74
C LYS A 371 13.39 -15.19 21.42
N THR A 372 13.03 -16.46 21.46
CA THR A 372 12.12 -17.12 20.51
C THR A 372 10.74 -16.48 20.62
N ASP A 373 10.33 -15.72 19.60
CA ASP A 373 8.94 -15.54 19.25
C ASP A 373 8.84 -15.30 17.74
N GLY A 374 8.05 -16.13 17.06
CA GLY A 374 7.89 -16.10 15.61
C GLY A 374 7.20 -14.83 15.15
N GLY A 375 7.94 -13.94 14.48
CA GLY A 375 7.39 -12.75 13.85
C GLY A 375 6.52 -13.12 12.63
N PHE A 376 5.34 -12.53 12.54
CA PHE A 376 4.48 -12.59 11.36
C PHE A 376 5.17 -11.91 10.17
N LEU A 377 5.11 -12.55 9.00
CA LEU A 377 5.73 -12.05 7.78
C LEU A 377 4.69 -11.30 6.95
N PRO A 378 4.92 -10.02 6.59
CA PRO A 378 3.94 -9.25 5.82
C PRO A 378 3.75 -9.88 4.42
N PRO A 379 2.51 -9.93 3.90
CA PRO A 379 2.23 -10.46 2.57
C PRO A 379 2.80 -9.55 1.47
N PRO A 380 3.25 -10.10 0.33
CA PRO A 380 3.63 -9.31 -0.83
C PRO A 380 2.39 -8.66 -1.44
N VAL A 381 2.55 -7.46 -1.99
CA VAL A 381 1.51 -6.74 -2.73
C VAL A 381 1.07 -7.60 -3.92
N PRO A 382 -0.25 -7.80 -4.15
CA PRO A 382 -0.72 -8.61 -5.28
C PRO A 382 -0.17 -8.08 -6.60
N ALA A 383 0.51 -8.95 -7.37
CA ALA A 383 1.06 -8.62 -8.69
C ALA A 383 0.00 -8.59 -9.81
N TYR A 384 -1.24 -8.98 -9.50
CA TYR A 384 -2.37 -9.03 -10.43
C TYR A 384 -3.42 -7.97 -10.06
N PRO A 385 -4.14 -7.40 -11.04
CA PRO A 385 -5.26 -6.52 -10.75
C PRO A 385 -6.25 -7.26 -9.85
N VAL A 386 -6.43 -6.72 -8.64
CA VAL A 386 -7.43 -7.18 -7.70
C VAL A 386 -8.79 -7.21 -8.42
N PRO A 387 -9.56 -8.31 -8.36
CA PRO A 387 -10.89 -8.34 -8.95
C PRO A 387 -11.69 -7.14 -8.45
N GLN A 388 -12.18 -6.31 -9.38
CA GLN A 388 -13.01 -5.18 -8.99
C GLN A 388 -14.27 -5.74 -8.33
N PRO A 389 -14.67 -5.20 -7.17
CA PRO A 389 -15.85 -5.74 -6.50
C PRO A 389 -17.08 -5.44 -7.34
N THR A 390 -17.99 -6.39 -7.40
CA THR A 390 -19.24 -6.26 -8.14
C THR A 390 -20.30 -5.62 -7.25
N PRO A 391 -21.19 -4.78 -7.79
CA PRO A 391 -22.37 -4.33 -7.06
C PRO A 391 -23.12 -5.55 -6.49
N GLY A 392 -23.56 -5.45 -5.22
CA GLY A 392 -24.26 -6.53 -4.54
C GLY A 392 -25.59 -6.92 -5.22
N PRO A 393 -26.18 -8.06 -4.83
CA PRO A 393 -27.44 -8.54 -5.41
C PRO A 393 -28.61 -7.54 -5.26
N GLU A 394 -29.52 -7.54 -6.24
CA GLU A 394 -30.72 -6.68 -6.26
C GLU A 394 -31.65 -6.93 -5.05
N GLN A 395 -32.28 -5.86 -4.58
CA GLN A 395 -32.97 -5.78 -3.30
C GLN A 395 -34.23 -6.68 -3.25
N PRO A 396 -34.33 -7.64 -2.31
CA PRO A 396 -35.56 -8.40 -2.09
C PRO A 396 -36.62 -7.55 -1.35
N HIS A 397 -37.89 -7.88 -1.59
CA HIS A 397 -39.02 -7.30 -0.87
C HIS A 397 -38.97 -7.70 0.62
N TRP A 398 -38.78 -6.72 1.49
CA TRP A 398 -38.57 -6.93 2.94
C TRP A 398 -39.88 -7.25 3.67
N ASN A 399 -40.40 -8.48 3.52
CA ASN A 399 -41.50 -8.95 4.37
C ASN A 399 -40.97 -9.27 5.78
N ILE A 400 -41.27 -8.38 6.72
CA ILE A 400 -40.99 -8.50 8.15
C ILE A 400 -42.06 -9.39 8.77
N PRO A 401 -41.73 -10.62 9.22
CA PRO A 401 -42.71 -11.48 9.86
C PRO A 401 -42.99 -11.01 11.30
N SER A 402 -44.27 -10.80 11.63
CA SER A 402 -44.74 -10.69 13.01
C SER A 402 -45.06 -12.08 13.53
N ILE A 403 -44.64 -12.41 14.76
CA ILE A 403 -45.05 -13.66 15.40
C ILE A 403 -46.55 -13.60 15.74
N THR A 404 -47.23 -14.75 15.68
CA THR A 404 -48.64 -14.83 16.09
C THR A 404 -48.76 -15.03 17.60
N GLU A 405 -49.96 -14.81 18.15
CA GLU A 405 -50.22 -15.01 19.58
C GLU A 405 -49.95 -16.46 19.99
N GLU A 406 -50.26 -17.44 19.12
CA GLU A 406 -50.04 -18.86 19.39
C GLU A 406 -48.55 -19.19 19.55
N ILE A 407 -47.70 -18.61 18.69
CA ILE A 407 -46.25 -18.80 18.77
C ILE A 407 -45.73 -18.18 20.07
N ALA A 408 -46.14 -16.97 20.41
CA ALA A 408 -45.73 -16.30 21.64
C ALA A 408 -46.13 -17.09 22.90
N ARG A 409 -47.37 -17.59 22.95
CA ARG A 409 -47.87 -18.44 24.06
C ARG A 409 -47.12 -19.77 24.16
N SER A 410 -46.85 -20.42 23.03
CA SER A 410 -46.16 -21.71 23.02
C SER A 410 -44.72 -21.59 23.54
N ALA A 411 -44.00 -20.55 23.09
CA ALA A 411 -42.65 -20.23 23.54
C ALA A 411 -42.63 -19.90 25.05
N PHE A 412 -43.57 -19.07 25.52
CA PHE A 412 -43.64 -18.70 26.95
C PHE A 412 -43.95 -19.90 27.86
N ASN A 413 -44.82 -20.82 27.42
CA ASN A 413 -45.10 -22.06 28.15
C ASN A 413 -43.89 -22.99 28.21
N GLN A 414 -43.14 -23.12 27.11
CA GLN A 414 -41.90 -23.90 27.09
C GLN A 414 -40.85 -23.29 28.01
N PHE A 415 -40.70 -21.97 28.02
CA PHE A 415 -39.80 -21.25 28.92
C PHE A 415 -40.15 -21.48 30.39
N ALA A 416 -41.41 -21.30 30.79
CA ALA A 416 -41.86 -21.56 32.16
C ALA A 416 -41.63 -23.02 32.57
N SER A 417 -41.84 -23.97 31.66
CA SER A 417 -41.61 -25.40 31.91
C SER A 417 -40.13 -25.76 32.04
N SER A 418 -39.23 -24.99 31.42
CA SER A 418 -37.78 -25.20 31.50
C SER A 418 -37.17 -24.78 32.84
N LYS A 419 -37.88 -23.97 33.64
CA LYS A 419 -37.41 -23.44 34.92
C LYS A 419 -38.12 -24.15 36.07
N CYS A 420 -37.38 -24.93 36.87
CA CYS A 420 -37.93 -25.74 37.94
C CYS A 420 -38.71 -24.96 39.02
N CYS A 421 -38.40 -23.67 39.20
CA CYS A 421 -39.06 -22.81 40.17
C CYS A 421 -40.21 -21.99 39.58
N TYR A 422 -40.58 -22.14 38.31
CA TYR A 422 -41.64 -21.32 37.70
C TYR A 422 -42.93 -22.13 37.61
N SER A 423 -44.03 -21.58 38.15
CA SER A 423 -45.34 -22.21 37.94
C SER A 423 -45.79 -21.99 36.49
N SER A 424 -46.56 -22.92 35.92
CA SER A 424 -47.11 -22.76 34.56
C SER A 424 -48.35 -21.86 34.48
N GLY A 425 -48.88 -21.40 35.62
CA GLY A 425 -50.11 -20.58 35.70
C GLY A 425 -50.04 -19.29 34.88
N PRO A 426 -49.01 -18.43 35.04
CA PRO A 426 -48.89 -17.21 34.24
C PRO A 426 -48.81 -17.45 32.73
N ALA A 427 -48.22 -18.57 32.30
CA ALA A 427 -48.05 -18.88 30.88
C ALA A 427 -49.29 -19.57 30.24
N LYS A 428 -50.12 -20.24 31.05
CA LYS A 428 -51.38 -20.89 30.59
C LYS A 428 -52.59 -19.98 30.68
N ASP A 429 -52.74 -19.29 31.82
CA ASP A 429 -53.95 -18.55 32.18
C ASP A 429 -53.80 -17.03 32.01
N GLY A 430 -52.59 -16.56 31.68
CA GLY A 430 -52.34 -15.15 31.39
C GLY A 430 -53.05 -14.68 30.12
N VAL A 431 -53.64 -13.48 30.17
CA VAL A 431 -54.30 -12.86 29.01
C VAL A 431 -53.34 -11.86 28.38
N ILE A 432 -52.97 -12.08 27.12
CA ILE A 432 -52.14 -11.15 26.35
C ILE A 432 -52.98 -9.90 26.03
N THR A 433 -52.50 -8.73 26.43
CA THR A 433 -53.19 -7.45 26.23
C THR A 433 -52.58 -6.63 25.11
N ASN A 434 -51.29 -6.79 24.82
CA ASN A 434 -50.60 -6.07 23.74
C ASN A 434 -49.41 -6.88 23.22
N MET A 435 -49.14 -6.81 21.91
CA MET A 435 -47.97 -7.38 21.25
C MET A 435 -47.35 -6.33 20.33
N GLU A 436 -46.10 -5.95 20.62
CA GLU A 436 -45.38 -4.91 19.87
C GLU A 436 -44.10 -5.49 19.26
N ALA A 437 -43.92 -5.30 17.95
CA ALA A 437 -42.73 -5.75 17.24
C ALA A 437 -41.63 -4.68 17.25
N PHE A 438 -40.46 -5.05 17.76
CA PHE A 438 -39.23 -4.27 17.84
C PHE A 438 -38.12 -4.98 17.05
N ASN A 439 -38.40 -5.37 15.81
CA ASN A 439 -37.45 -6.15 15.01
C ASN A 439 -36.18 -5.33 14.76
N THR A 440 -35.01 -5.89 15.06
CA THR A 440 -33.71 -5.24 14.90
C THR A 440 -32.86 -5.89 13.81
N TYR A 441 -31.79 -5.22 13.41
CA TYR A 441 -30.87 -5.70 12.38
C TYR A 441 -29.50 -5.99 12.98
N ARG A 442 -28.92 -7.12 12.59
CA ARG A 442 -27.53 -7.47 12.86
C ARG A 442 -26.76 -7.50 11.54
N TYR A 443 -25.73 -6.67 11.46
CA TYR A 443 -24.74 -6.72 10.39
C TYR A 443 -23.52 -7.51 10.88
N ARG A 444 -23.01 -8.43 10.06
CA ARG A 444 -21.82 -9.23 10.36
C ARG A 444 -20.84 -9.14 9.19
N LEU A 445 -19.58 -8.86 9.48
CA LEU A 445 -18.48 -8.91 8.53
C LEU A 445 -17.50 -10.02 8.91
N GLU A 446 -17.34 -10.98 8.01
CA GLU A 446 -16.37 -12.06 8.11
C GLU A 446 -15.24 -11.81 7.11
N THR A 447 -13.99 -11.82 7.57
CA THR A 447 -12.80 -11.65 6.72
C THR A 447 -11.88 -12.85 6.88
N PHE A 448 -11.74 -13.60 5.80
CA PHE A 448 -10.90 -14.77 5.73
C PHE A 448 -9.47 -14.36 5.33
N THR A 449 -8.53 -14.69 6.20
CA THR A 449 -7.14 -14.21 6.14
C THR A 449 -6.16 -15.36 6.12
N GLU A 450 -5.05 -15.19 5.41
CA GLU A 450 -3.88 -16.07 5.42
C GLU A 450 -2.70 -15.34 6.05
N SER A 451 -2.08 -15.95 7.05
CA SER A 451 -0.86 -15.44 7.68
C SER A 451 0.24 -16.49 7.62
N ARG A 452 1.50 -16.03 7.52
CA ARG A 452 2.67 -16.90 7.40
C ARG A 452 3.74 -16.51 8.41
N SER A 453 4.34 -17.51 9.04
CA SER A 453 5.43 -17.35 10.01
C SER A 453 6.45 -18.47 9.86
N THR A 454 7.74 -18.18 10.04
CA THR A 454 8.82 -19.17 9.92
C THR A 454 9.50 -19.44 11.25
N GLU A 455 9.83 -20.71 11.51
CA GLU A 455 10.57 -21.13 12.70
C GLU A 455 11.62 -22.19 12.36
N TRP A 456 12.81 -22.08 12.97
CA TRP A 456 13.85 -23.10 12.84
C TRP A 456 13.53 -24.33 13.71
N THR A 457 13.46 -25.50 13.07
CA THR A 457 13.20 -26.78 13.71
C THR A 457 14.40 -27.73 13.55
N LYS A 458 14.52 -28.72 14.43
CA LYS A 458 15.55 -29.75 14.35
C LYS A 458 15.03 -31.12 14.74
N GLU A 459 15.51 -32.17 14.08
CA GLU A 459 15.20 -33.57 14.38
C GLU A 459 16.45 -34.46 14.28
N PRO A 460 16.51 -35.62 14.97
CA PRO A 460 17.64 -36.53 14.84
C PRO A 460 17.87 -36.95 13.38
N TYR A 461 19.13 -36.89 12.93
CA TYR A 461 19.48 -37.24 11.55
C TYR A 461 19.48 -38.77 11.37
N ARG A 462 18.63 -39.26 10.46
CA ARG A 462 18.38 -40.64 10.04
C ARG A 462 18.56 -40.79 8.52
N SER A 463 19.57 -40.11 7.96
CA SER A 463 19.81 -40.11 6.51
C SER A 463 18.67 -39.49 5.69
N GLN A 464 17.92 -38.54 6.27
CA GLN A 464 16.99 -37.71 5.50
C GLN A 464 17.77 -36.88 4.46
N PRO A 465 17.13 -36.47 3.35
CA PRO A 465 17.77 -35.62 2.35
C PRO A 465 18.23 -34.28 2.94
N VAL A 466 19.37 -33.81 2.44
CA VAL A 466 20.01 -32.53 2.80
C VAL A 466 20.09 -31.72 1.52
N ASP A 467 19.51 -30.53 1.53
CA ASP A 467 19.34 -29.69 0.35
C ASP A 467 19.89 -28.27 0.54
N ALA A 468 20.38 -27.94 1.74
CA ALA A 468 20.95 -26.63 2.04
C ALA A 468 22.16 -26.31 1.14
N GLY A 469 22.11 -25.15 0.49
CA GLY A 469 23.18 -24.63 -0.37
C GLY A 469 23.13 -25.13 -1.82
N THR A 470 22.17 -25.98 -2.19
CA THR A 470 21.95 -26.35 -3.60
C THR A 470 21.37 -25.18 -4.41
N GLN A 471 20.47 -24.41 -3.81
CA GLN A 471 19.90 -23.16 -4.33
C GLN A 471 19.57 -22.20 -3.18
N PRO A 472 19.37 -20.89 -3.45
CA PRO A 472 18.81 -19.96 -2.48
C PRO A 472 17.42 -20.42 -2.03
N PRO A 473 17.10 -20.40 -0.72
CA PRO A 473 15.77 -20.77 -0.23
C PRO A 473 14.71 -19.76 -0.75
N PRO A 474 13.55 -20.22 -1.22
CA PRO A 474 12.49 -19.34 -1.71
C PRO A 474 11.91 -18.47 -0.59
N GLY A 475 11.33 -17.33 -0.97
CA GLY A 475 10.63 -16.47 -0.02
C GLY A 475 9.45 -17.20 0.63
N PRO A 476 9.08 -16.88 1.89
CA PRO A 476 7.98 -17.57 2.59
C PRO A 476 6.63 -17.52 1.87
N TRP A 477 6.39 -16.50 1.04
CA TRP A 477 5.17 -16.34 0.24
C TRP A 477 5.24 -16.98 -1.16
N ASP A 478 6.44 -17.34 -1.62
CA ASP A 478 6.69 -18.03 -2.90
C ASP A 478 6.47 -19.55 -2.78
N ILE A 479 6.39 -20.06 -1.54
CA ILE A 479 6.12 -21.47 -1.25
C ILE A 479 4.61 -21.73 -1.45
N PRO A 480 4.21 -22.66 -2.33
CA PRO A 480 2.80 -22.96 -2.53
C PRO A 480 2.20 -23.59 -1.27
N ALA A 481 1.08 -23.05 -0.81
CA ALA A 481 0.30 -23.59 0.30
C ALA A 481 -1.07 -24.04 -0.22
N LYS A 482 -1.64 -25.12 0.34
CA LYS A 482 -2.93 -25.64 -0.11
C LYS A 482 -4.04 -24.85 0.59
N THR A 483 -4.66 -23.93 -0.14
CA THR A 483 -5.76 -23.11 0.40
C THR A 483 -6.94 -24.02 0.81
N PRO A 484 -7.45 -23.90 2.05
CA PRO A 484 -8.65 -24.60 2.52
C PRO A 484 -9.92 -24.03 1.87
N SER A 485 -11.07 -24.63 2.16
CA SER A 485 -12.37 -24.00 1.86
C SER A 485 -12.48 -22.65 2.57
N PHE A 486 -13.03 -21.64 1.88
CA PHE A 486 -13.19 -20.30 2.46
C PHE A 486 -14.03 -20.31 3.74
N PHE A 487 -13.66 -19.45 4.69
CA PHE A 487 -14.27 -19.34 6.02
C PHE A 487 -14.13 -20.60 6.90
N VAL A 488 -13.10 -21.40 6.67
CA VAL A 488 -12.73 -22.55 7.53
C VAL A 488 -11.31 -22.37 8.04
N ASP A 489 -11.19 -22.24 9.37
CA ASP A 489 -9.91 -22.07 10.04
C ASP A 489 -9.05 -23.33 9.87
N SER A 490 -7.78 -23.14 9.51
CA SER A 490 -6.86 -24.27 9.32
C SER A 490 -5.40 -23.82 9.48
N THR A 491 -4.51 -24.79 9.71
CA THR A 491 -3.07 -24.55 9.83
C THR A 491 -2.31 -25.62 9.06
N GLN A 492 -1.35 -25.19 8.24
CA GLN A 492 -0.47 -26.07 7.49
C GLN A 492 0.99 -25.76 7.86
N ILE A 493 1.78 -26.80 8.11
CA ILE A 493 3.22 -26.70 8.34
C ILE A 493 3.94 -27.27 7.11
N ILE A 494 4.80 -26.46 6.50
CA ILE A 494 5.54 -26.81 5.29
C ILE A 494 7.04 -26.68 5.60
N ARG A 495 7.82 -27.71 5.28
CA ARG A 495 9.30 -27.62 5.37
C ARG A 495 9.80 -26.72 4.23
N VAL A 496 10.57 -25.69 4.55
CA VAL A 496 11.11 -24.73 3.58
C VAL A 496 12.19 -25.41 2.74
N PRO A 497 12.06 -25.46 1.40
CA PRO A 497 13.06 -26.04 0.52
C PRO A 497 14.44 -25.39 0.67
N PHE A 498 15.52 -26.16 0.46
CA PHE A 498 16.91 -25.70 0.48
C PHE A 498 17.38 -25.16 1.84
N THR A 499 16.71 -25.51 2.94
CA THR A 499 17.10 -25.12 4.30
C THR A 499 17.59 -26.29 5.15
N SER A 500 17.48 -27.52 4.65
CA SER A 500 17.81 -28.73 5.42
C SER A 500 19.31 -28.93 5.44
N SER A 501 19.92 -28.76 6.62
CA SER A 501 21.36 -28.90 6.86
C SER A 501 21.63 -29.81 8.04
N VAL A 502 22.74 -30.55 7.99
CA VAL A 502 23.16 -31.40 9.11
C VAL A 502 24.07 -30.60 10.03
N LYS A 503 23.74 -30.58 11.32
CA LYS A 503 24.55 -29.95 12.36
C LYS A 503 24.92 -30.97 13.45
N PRO A 504 26.14 -30.90 14.00
CA PRO A 504 26.53 -31.79 15.08
C PRO A 504 25.69 -31.53 16.33
N CYS A 505 25.39 -32.58 17.08
CA CYS A 505 24.76 -32.46 18.38
C CYS A 505 25.75 -31.80 19.35
N ARG A 506 25.46 -30.56 19.77
CA ARG A 506 26.27 -29.85 20.76
C ARG A 506 26.32 -30.55 22.12
N GLY A 507 25.30 -31.34 22.46
CA GLY A 507 25.21 -32.04 23.75
C GLY A 507 26.17 -33.22 23.89
N CYS A 508 26.51 -33.90 22.78
CA CYS A 508 27.50 -34.99 22.76
C CYS A 508 28.70 -34.67 21.87
N LEU A 509 28.87 -33.41 21.46
CA LEU A 509 29.93 -32.95 20.55
C LEU A 509 30.05 -33.80 19.26
N GLY A 510 28.95 -34.34 18.76
CA GLY A 510 28.98 -35.21 17.58
C GLY A 510 29.21 -36.70 17.83
N MET A 511 29.49 -37.11 19.07
CA MET A 511 29.87 -38.49 19.41
C MET A 511 28.69 -39.47 19.47
N GLY A 512 27.46 -38.97 19.62
CA GLY A 512 26.24 -39.79 19.69
C GLY A 512 26.01 -40.46 21.05
N ASN A 513 27.04 -40.53 21.90
CA ASN A 513 26.97 -40.99 23.27
C ASN A 513 27.36 -39.87 24.25
N THR A 514 26.97 -40.03 25.51
CA THR A 514 27.39 -39.18 26.62
C THR A 514 28.08 -40.05 27.66
N THR A 515 29.05 -39.50 28.38
CA THR A 515 29.75 -40.21 29.45
C THR A 515 28.75 -40.69 30.49
N CYS A 516 28.80 -41.97 30.86
CA CYS A 516 27.90 -42.52 31.87
C CYS A 516 28.20 -41.86 33.22
N SER A 517 27.21 -41.14 33.77
CA SER A 517 27.34 -40.43 35.05
C SER A 517 27.57 -41.40 36.21
N SER A 518 26.99 -42.59 36.17
CA SER A 518 27.08 -43.60 37.24
C SER A 518 28.47 -44.23 37.38
N CYS A 519 29.30 -44.24 36.34
CA CYS A 519 30.66 -44.80 36.39
C CYS A 519 31.76 -43.82 35.96
N GLY A 520 31.40 -42.56 35.67
CA GLY A 520 32.35 -41.52 35.25
C GLY A 520 33.09 -41.83 33.95
N GLY A 521 32.54 -42.65 33.07
CA GLY A 521 33.20 -43.08 31.82
C GLY A 521 33.97 -44.40 31.90
N SER A 522 34.16 -44.95 33.10
CA SER A 522 35.03 -46.12 33.30
C SER A 522 34.42 -47.47 32.88
N GLY A 523 33.11 -47.52 32.62
CA GLY A 523 32.38 -48.76 32.32
C GLY A 523 32.18 -49.69 33.53
N SER A 524 32.75 -49.35 34.68
CA SER A 524 32.72 -50.19 35.88
C SER A 524 32.40 -49.37 37.13
N THR A 525 31.65 -49.94 38.07
CA THR A 525 31.45 -49.36 39.40
C THR A 525 32.14 -50.25 40.44
N MET A 526 32.51 -49.69 41.58
CA MET A 526 33.06 -50.49 42.69
C MET A 526 31.98 -51.46 43.20
N CYS A 527 32.35 -52.71 43.48
CA CYS A 527 31.47 -53.65 44.18
C CYS A 527 31.25 -53.04 45.59
N SER A 528 30.01 -52.66 45.95
CA SER A 528 29.68 -51.94 47.20
C SER A 528 30.02 -52.72 48.48
N MET A 529 30.53 -53.94 48.35
CA MET A 529 30.96 -54.82 49.43
C MET A 529 32.50 -54.84 49.62
N GLY A 530 33.24 -53.94 48.95
CA GLY A 530 34.70 -53.88 48.99
C GLY A 530 35.31 -53.09 50.16
N ASN A 531 34.65 -53.05 51.33
CA ASN A 531 35.24 -52.49 52.56
C ASN A 531 35.13 -53.47 53.74
N VAL A 532 35.25 -54.77 53.46
CA VAL A 532 35.43 -55.78 54.50
C VAL A 532 36.59 -56.68 54.12
N SER A 533 37.76 -56.38 54.69
CA SER A 533 38.87 -57.31 54.80
C SER A 533 38.46 -58.42 55.77
N GLY A 534 37.80 -59.46 55.25
CA GLY A 534 37.34 -60.57 56.09
C GLY A 534 36.61 -61.62 55.26
N SER A 535 37.30 -62.72 54.98
CA SER A 535 36.72 -63.90 54.34
C SER A 535 35.61 -64.51 55.18
N GLN A 536 34.59 -65.03 54.49
CA GLN A 536 33.48 -65.88 54.95
C GLN A 536 32.12 -65.16 55.03
N PHE A 537 31.55 -64.84 53.87
CA PHE A 537 30.29 -65.42 53.43
C PHE A 537 30.23 -65.36 51.90
N ASN A 538 29.57 -66.38 51.34
CA ASN A 538 29.53 -66.74 49.93
C ASN A 538 28.84 -65.66 49.06
N ASN A 539 29.57 -64.60 48.71
CA ASN A 539 29.16 -63.60 47.72
C ASN A 539 30.36 -63.30 46.82
N GLN A 540 30.70 -64.26 45.96
CA GLN A 540 31.55 -64.01 44.80
C GLN A 540 30.88 -62.93 43.95
N CYS A 541 31.48 -61.73 43.82
CA CYS A 541 31.21 -60.92 42.63
C CYS A 541 31.64 -61.86 41.47
N SER A 542 30.69 -62.36 40.65
CA SER A 542 30.87 -63.52 39.76
C SER A 542 31.85 -63.32 38.59
N HIS A 543 32.67 -62.27 38.66
CA HIS A 543 33.69 -61.90 37.69
C HIS A 543 35.01 -61.66 38.42
N GLY A 544 36.04 -62.42 38.05
CA GLY A 544 37.30 -62.56 38.79
C GLY A 544 38.05 -61.25 39.06
N GLY A 545 38.63 -61.17 40.26
CA GLY A 545 39.93 -60.57 40.55
C GLY A 545 40.05 -59.07 40.79
N GLY A 546 39.09 -58.23 40.39
CA GLY A 546 39.33 -56.77 40.31
C GLY A 546 38.59 -55.83 41.27
N GLY A 547 37.64 -56.32 42.09
CA GLY A 547 36.80 -55.46 42.97
C GLY A 547 35.86 -54.48 42.25
N ARG A 548 35.80 -54.54 40.91
CA ARG A 548 34.98 -53.71 40.03
C ARG A 548 33.95 -54.59 39.32
N GLN A 549 32.70 -54.13 39.28
CA GLN A 549 31.61 -54.77 38.55
C GLN A 549 31.24 -53.93 37.33
N SER A 550 30.75 -54.58 36.26
CA SER A 550 30.25 -53.89 35.08
C SER A 550 29.13 -52.94 35.48
N CYS A 551 29.24 -51.69 35.07
CA CYS A 551 28.22 -50.68 35.39
C CYS A 551 26.91 -51.08 34.73
N THR A 552 25.86 -51.34 35.53
CA THR A 552 24.55 -51.78 35.07
C THR A 552 23.83 -50.75 34.19
N HIS A 553 24.07 -49.45 34.43
CA HIS A 553 23.45 -48.36 33.67
C HIS A 553 23.98 -48.17 32.25
N CYS A 554 25.23 -48.59 31.98
CA CYS A 554 25.82 -48.55 30.64
C CYS A 554 26.22 -49.94 30.13
N SER A 555 25.80 -50.99 30.83
CA SER A 555 26.14 -52.40 30.54
C SER A 555 27.63 -52.65 30.30
N GLY A 556 28.52 -51.92 30.98
CA GLY A 556 29.97 -52.03 30.79
C GLY A 556 30.59 -51.08 29.74
N HIS A 557 29.80 -50.37 28.94
CA HIS A 557 30.30 -49.55 27.81
C HIS A 557 30.93 -48.21 28.21
N GLY A 558 30.77 -47.76 29.46
CA GLY A 558 31.29 -46.48 29.97
C GLY A 558 30.58 -45.23 29.42
N SER A 559 29.74 -45.39 28.42
CA SER A 559 28.94 -44.31 27.82
C SER A 559 27.50 -44.76 27.63
N THR A 560 26.56 -43.82 27.70
CA THR A 560 25.15 -44.02 27.42
C THR A 560 24.76 -43.30 26.13
N GLU A 561 23.69 -43.74 25.48
CA GLU A 561 23.17 -43.07 24.30
C GLU A 561 22.80 -41.62 24.63
N CYS A 562 23.17 -40.67 23.77
CA CYS A 562 22.82 -39.27 24.02
C CYS A 562 21.32 -39.06 23.79
N ASP A 563 20.57 -38.79 24.86
CA ASP A 563 19.10 -38.60 24.82
C ASP A 563 18.66 -37.52 23.82
N ARG A 564 19.45 -36.45 23.69
CA ARG A 564 19.11 -35.32 22.83
C ARG A 564 19.10 -35.70 21.35
N CYS A 565 20.07 -36.51 20.90
CA CYS A 565 20.21 -36.92 19.50
C CYS A 565 19.85 -38.38 19.24
N ARG A 566 19.43 -39.11 20.29
CA ARG A 566 19.14 -40.55 20.26
C ARG A 566 20.22 -41.33 19.51
N GLY A 567 21.46 -41.21 20.00
CA GLY A 567 22.58 -42.01 19.48
C GLY A 567 23.20 -41.53 18.18
N ARG A 568 22.59 -40.57 17.47
CA ARG A 568 22.99 -40.21 16.10
C ARG A 568 24.17 -39.26 16.01
N GLY A 569 24.47 -38.51 17.07
CA GLY A 569 25.51 -37.48 17.09
C GLY A 569 25.20 -36.26 16.21
N ARG A 570 24.16 -36.29 15.38
CA ARG A 570 23.84 -35.25 14.38
C ARG A 570 22.35 -34.95 14.36
N PHE A 571 22.01 -33.69 14.08
CA PHE A 571 20.65 -33.23 13.83
C PHE A 571 20.50 -32.76 12.39
N LEU A 572 19.35 -33.06 11.79
CA LEU A 572 18.86 -32.31 10.66
C LEU A 572 18.22 -31.03 11.19
N VAL A 573 18.68 -29.88 10.71
CA VAL A 573 18.15 -28.56 11.05
C VAL A 573 17.57 -27.96 9.77
N TYR A 574 16.33 -27.51 9.83
CA TYR A 574 15.59 -26.97 8.69
C TYR A 574 14.61 -25.90 9.18
N MET A 575 14.12 -25.07 8.26
CA MET A 575 13.10 -24.07 8.57
C MET A 575 11.72 -24.62 8.25
N ASN A 576 10.75 -24.41 9.15
CA ASN A 576 9.34 -24.68 8.92
C ASN A 576 8.59 -23.38 8.67
N LEU A 577 7.75 -23.37 7.65
CA LEU A 577 6.77 -22.34 7.37
C LEU A 577 5.42 -22.81 7.94
N THR A 578 4.88 -22.05 8.88
CA THR A 578 3.51 -22.23 9.36
C THR A 578 2.61 -21.26 8.62
N VAL A 579 1.64 -21.79 7.89
CA VAL A 579 0.59 -21.05 7.20
C VAL A 579 -0.70 -21.22 8.00
N LYS A 580 -1.30 -20.12 8.44
CA LYS A 580 -2.55 -20.12 9.21
C LYS A 580 -3.64 -19.38 8.43
N TRP A 581 -4.74 -20.06 8.18
CA TRP A 581 -5.96 -19.44 7.67
C TRP A 581 -6.94 -19.23 8.82
N LYS A 582 -7.46 -18.01 8.94
CA LYS A 582 -8.37 -17.61 10.02
C LYS A 582 -9.51 -16.74 9.51
N THR A 583 -10.71 -17.05 10.00
CA THR A 583 -11.92 -16.26 9.82
C THR A 583 -12.05 -15.26 10.97
N ASN A 584 -11.94 -13.97 10.64
CA ASN A 584 -12.13 -12.90 11.61
C ASN A 584 -13.54 -12.35 11.45
N CYS A 585 -14.32 -12.36 12.52
CA CYS A 585 -15.73 -11.99 12.51
C CYS A 585 -15.95 -10.84 13.49
N ASP A 586 -16.46 -9.72 12.98
CA ASP A 586 -16.95 -8.61 13.79
C ASP A 586 -18.42 -8.33 13.39
N ASP A 587 -19.28 -8.12 14.39
CA ASP A 587 -20.71 -7.87 14.19
C ASP A 587 -21.19 -6.57 14.87
N TYR A 588 -22.29 -6.04 14.35
CA TYR A 588 -22.97 -4.86 14.87
C TYR A 588 -24.46 -5.13 14.92
N VAL A 589 -25.07 -4.89 16.09
CA VAL A 589 -26.51 -5.01 16.30
C VAL A 589 -27.06 -3.60 16.54
N VAL A 590 -28.09 -3.22 15.78
CA VAL A 590 -28.80 -1.96 15.97
C VAL A 590 -29.46 -1.97 17.34
N GLU A 591 -29.15 -0.97 18.16
CA GLU A 591 -29.76 -0.82 19.47
C GLU A 591 -31.18 -0.26 19.31
N GLN A 592 -32.14 -0.87 20.00
CA GLN A 592 -33.53 -0.43 19.96
C GLN A 592 -34.05 -0.12 21.35
N SER A 593 -35.04 0.77 21.42
CA SER A 593 -35.78 1.13 22.64
C SER A 593 -36.73 0.02 23.12
N SER A 594 -36.43 -1.26 22.82
CA SER A 594 -37.26 -2.40 23.20
C SER A 594 -37.16 -2.71 24.71
N GLY A 595 -36.07 -2.30 25.37
CA GLY A 595 -35.77 -2.64 26.76
C GLY A 595 -35.03 -3.97 26.94
N LEU A 596 -34.73 -4.68 25.85
CA LEU A 596 -33.97 -5.93 25.87
C LEU A 596 -32.47 -5.65 25.69
N GLN A 597 -31.63 -6.21 26.58
CA GLN A 597 -30.18 -5.99 26.52
C GLN A 597 -29.54 -6.63 25.28
N VAL A 598 -28.63 -5.91 24.60
CA VAL A 598 -27.90 -6.36 23.40
C VAL A 598 -27.11 -7.66 23.64
N THR A 599 -26.67 -7.92 24.87
CA THR A 599 -25.97 -9.17 25.24
C THR A 599 -26.83 -10.43 25.11
N LYS A 600 -28.17 -10.31 25.15
CA LYS A 600 -29.10 -11.42 24.88
C LYS A 600 -29.25 -11.65 23.37
N LEU A 601 -29.10 -10.59 22.55
CA LEU A 601 -29.22 -10.65 21.09
C LEU A 601 -28.05 -11.34 20.39
N SER A 602 -26.85 -11.32 20.99
CA SER A 602 -25.68 -12.04 20.45
C SER A 602 -25.82 -13.57 20.49
N LYS A 603 -26.79 -14.10 21.27
CA LYS A 603 -26.99 -15.54 21.46
C LYS A 603 -28.05 -16.15 20.54
N VAL A 604 -28.81 -15.33 19.82
CA VAL A 604 -29.89 -15.77 18.94
C VAL A 604 -29.53 -15.56 17.47
N SER A 605 -30.15 -16.34 16.58
CA SER A 605 -30.04 -16.12 15.13
C SER A 605 -31.16 -15.23 14.61
N GLY A 606 -30.87 -14.50 13.53
CA GLY A 606 -31.86 -13.71 12.81
C GLY A 606 -32.15 -14.29 11.43
N LYS A 607 -33.25 -13.88 10.81
CA LYS A 607 -33.58 -14.22 9.42
C LYS A 607 -32.60 -13.50 8.50
N GLU A 608 -31.86 -14.25 7.69
CA GLU A 608 -30.96 -13.67 6.69
C GLU A 608 -31.74 -12.83 5.67
N LEU A 609 -31.34 -11.57 5.55
CA LEU A 609 -31.90 -10.57 4.66
C LEU A 609 -31.00 -10.31 3.47
N TYR A 610 -29.68 -10.29 3.71
CA TYR A 610 -28.68 -10.01 2.70
C TYR A 610 -27.43 -10.81 2.98
N ARG A 611 -26.79 -11.33 1.93
CA ARG A 611 -25.49 -11.98 1.99
C ARG A 611 -24.73 -11.65 0.71
N ASP A 612 -23.50 -11.20 0.88
CA ASP A 612 -22.57 -10.91 -0.21
C ASP A 612 -21.19 -11.45 0.14
N SER A 613 -20.50 -12.04 -0.83
CA SER A 613 -19.22 -12.73 -0.63
C SER A 613 -18.29 -12.46 -1.80
N GLN A 614 -17.26 -11.67 -1.57
CA GLN A 614 -16.34 -11.19 -2.60
C GLN A 614 -14.90 -11.15 -2.07
N TYR A 615 -13.92 -10.96 -2.94
CA TYR A 615 -12.52 -10.81 -2.54
C TYR A 615 -12.36 -9.67 -1.51
N MET A 616 -12.94 -8.51 -1.82
CA MET A 616 -13.22 -7.41 -0.90
C MET A 616 -14.67 -6.99 -1.12
N VAL A 617 -15.45 -6.81 -0.06
CA VAL A 617 -16.86 -6.41 -0.19
C VAL A 617 -16.98 -4.89 -0.17
N TYR A 618 -17.94 -4.34 -0.93
CA TYR A 618 -18.32 -2.94 -0.75
C TYR A 618 -19.19 -2.78 0.50
N PRO A 619 -19.02 -1.69 1.26
CA PRO A 619 -19.96 -1.31 2.29
C PRO A 619 -21.39 -1.28 1.76
N VAL A 620 -22.32 -1.83 2.53
CA VAL A 620 -23.73 -1.90 2.14
C VAL A 620 -24.28 -0.49 1.89
N ALA A 621 -24.84 -0.28 0.71
CA ALA A 621 -25.48 0.96 0.30
C ALA A 621 -26.98 0.74 0.03
N GLY A 622 -27.80 1.75 0.32
CA GLY A 622 -29.24 1.73 0.06
C GLY A 622 -30.06 0.82 0.98
N PHE A 623 -29.49 0.37 2.10
CA PHE A 623 -30.25 -0.35 3.13
C PHE A 623 -31.16 0.63 3.89
N PRO A 624 -32.42 0.28 4.22
CA PRO A 624 -33.37 1.21 4.84
C PRO A 624 -32.91 1.82 6.16
N ASN A 625 -32.09 1.09 6.94
CA ASN A 625 -31.56 1.56 8.21
C ASN A 625 -30.16 2.20 8.03
N PRO A 626 -29.98 3.51 8.32
CA PRO A 626 -28.71 4.20 8.14
C PRO A 626 -27.61 3.73 9.10
N GLU A 627 -27.95 3.23 10.29
CA GLU A 627 -26.97 2.72 11.26
C GLU A 627 -26.26 1.46 10.74
N VAL A 628 -27.00 0.60 10.04
CA VAL A 628 -26.44 -0.59 9.38
C VAL A 628 -25.45 -0.18 8.29
N MET A 629 -25.78 0.84 7.49
CA MET A 629 -24.87 1.34 6.44
C MET A 629 -23.60 1.95 7.04
N GLN A 630 -23.72 2.73 8.12
CA GLN A 630 -22.57 3.29 8.83
C GLN A 630 -21.68 2.19 9.46
N ALA A 631 -22.29 1.17 10.07
CA ALA A 631 -21.57 0.05 10.64
C ALA A 631 -20.85 -0.77 9.56
N ALA A 632 -21.50 -1.00 8.42
CA ALA A 632 -20.88 -1.67 7.28
C ALA A 632 -19.64 -0.90 6.78
N GLN A 633 -19.76 0.42 6.60
CA GLN A 633 -18.64 1.29 6.22
C GLN A 633 -17.50 1.20 7.23
N ARG A 634 -17.81 1.30 8.53
CA ARG A 634 -16.80 1.24 9.59
C ARG A 634 -16.06 -0.10 9.59
N LEU A 635 -16.80 -1.22 9.67
CA LEU A 635 -16.21 -2.55 9.82
C LEU A 635 -15.40 -2.97 8.59
N VAL A 636 -15.85 -2.64 7.37
CA VAL A 636 -15.09 -2.91 6.15
C VAL A 636 -13.73 -2.21 6.18
N ASN A 637 -13.72 -0.92 6.54
CA ASN A 637 -12.47 -0.14 6.64
C ASN A 637 -11.56 -0.65 7.76
N GLU A 638 -12.13 -0.93 8.95
CA GLU A 638 -11.37 -1.45 10.09
C GLU A 638 -10.71 -2.80 9.76
N HIS A 639 -11.43 -3.73 9.15
CA HIS A 639 -10.87 -5.01 8.73
C HIS A 639 -9.78 -4.83 7.67
N GLN A 640 -9.98 -3.95 6.69
CA GLN A 640 -8.97 -3.67 5.68
C GLN A 640 -7.68 -3.13 6.32
N LEU A 641 -7.77 -2.17 7.24
CA LEU A 641 -6.62 -1.60 7.94
C LEU A 641 -5.94 -2.61 8.87
N LYS A 642 -6.71 -3.39 9.61
CA LYS A 642 -6.22 -4.36 10.61
C LYS A 642 -5.50 -5.54 9.99
N PHE A 643 -6.03 -6.08 8.89
CA PHE A 643 -5.53 -7.33 8.33
C PHE A 643 -4.53 -7.11 7.19
N SER A 644 -4.62 -6.05 6.39
CA SER A 644 -3.73 -5.82 5.23
C SER A 644 -2.24 -5.80 5.57
N GLN A 645 -1.87 -5.40 6.78
CA GLN A 645 -0.46 -5.30 7.21
C GLN A 645 0.13 -6.63 7.70
N THR A 646 -0.71 -7.53 8.23
CA THR A 646 -0.25 -8.74 8.95
C THR A 646 -0.64 -10.03 8.24
N SER A 647 -1.67 -9.99 7.39
CA SER A 647 -2.26 -11.15 6.74
C SER A 647 -2.75 -10.82 5.34
N ARG A 648 -2.70 -11.79 4.43
CA ARG A 648 -3.33 -11.67 3.11
C ARG A 648 -4.83 -11.90 3.26
N ILE A 649 -5.65 -10.92 2.88
CA ILE A 649 -7.10 -11.11 2.77
C ILE A 649 -7.37 -11.97 1.52
N LEU A 650 -8.12 -13.05 1.70
CA LEU A 650 -8.50 -13.97 0.63
C LEU A 650 -9.95 -13.79 0.19
N GLN A 651 -10.85 -13.55 1.15
CA GLN A 651 -12.26 -13.30 0.87
C GLN A 651 -12.92 -12.59 2.06
N GLN A 652 -13.90 -11.75 1.77
CA GLN A 652 -14.80 -11.16 2.74
C GLN A 652 -16.24 -11.61 2.48
N ARG A 653 -17.00 -11.76 3.55
CA ARG A 653 -18.43 -12.05 3.52
C ARG A 653 -19.14 -11.12 4.47
N GLN A 654 -20.16 -10.45 3.97
CA GLN A 654 -21.04 -9.61 4.76
C GLN A 654 -22.45 -10.20 4.78
N THR A 655 -23.09 -10.19 5.95
CA THR A 655 -24.45 -10.68 6.13
C THR A 655 -25.26 -9.64 6.92
N ILE A 656 -26.49 -9.38 6.49
CA ILE A 656 -27.50 -8.68 7.30
C ILE A 656 -28.57 -9.69 7.69
N GLU A 657 -28.84 -9.78 8.98
CA GLU A 657 -29.90 -10.60 9.56
C GLU A 657 -30.92 -9.71 10.28
N LEU A 658 -32.21 -10.00 10.12
CA LEU A 658 -33.29 -9.44 10.92
C LEU A 658 -33.50 -10.31 12.15
N ILE A 659 -33.28 -9.76 13.34
CA ILE A 659 -33.62 -10.42 14.59
C ILE A 659 -35.03 -9.98 14.98
N PRO A 660 -36.04 -10.87 14.89
CA PRO A 660 -37.37 -10.53 15.34
C PRO A 660 -37.36 -10.36 16.85
N ILE A 661 -38.01 -9.31 17.35
CA ILE A 661 -38.22 -9.10 18.79
C ILE A 661 -39.66 -8.68 18.95
N THR A 662 -40.41 -9.38 19.79
CA THR A 662 -41.76 -9.00 20.16
C THR A 662 -41.80 -8.78 21.66
N ARG A 663 -42.29 -7.62 22.08
CA ARG A 663 -42.62 -7.30 23.48
C ARG A 663 -44.08 -7.64 23.69
N ILE A 664 -44.35 -8.54 24.62
CA ILE A 664 -45.71 -8.96 24.96
C ILE A 664 -46.04 -8.43 26.34
N THR A 665 -47.14 -7.70 26.43
CA THR A 665 -47.75 -7.31 27.71
C THR A 665 -48.91 -8.25 27.99
N TYR A 666 -48.99 -8.78 29.20
CA TYR A 666 -50.05 -9.69 29.61
C TYR A 666 -50.52 -9.37 31.02
N THR A 667 -51.75 -9.75 31.33
CA THR A 667 -52.35 -9.61 32.65
C THR A 667 -52.58 -10.97 33.28
N TRP A 668 -52.16 -11.13 34.54
CA TRP A 668 -52.38 -12.35 35.32
C TRP A 668 -52.76 -11.97 36.75
N LYS A 669 -53.87 -12.53 37.25
CA LYS A 669 -54.45 -12.22 38.58
C LYS A 669 -54.58 -10.71 38.88
N GLY A 670 -54.90 -9.90 37.87
CA GLY A 670 -55.09 -8.45 38.00
C GLY A 670 -53.82 -7.59 37.90
N SER A 671 -52.63 -8.20 37.84
CA SER A 671 -51.36 -7.50 37.65
C SER A 671 -50.88 -7.58 36.20
N SER A 672 -50.26 -6.50 35.70
CA SER A 672 -49.69 -6.44 34.35
C SER A 672 -48.20 -6.78 34.38
N HIS A 673 -47.78 -7.62 33.44
CA HIS A 673 -46.40 -8.13 33.31
C HIS A 673 -45.96 -8.07 31.85
N ILE A 674 -44.64 -8.08 31.64
CA ILE A 674 -44.03 -8.01 30.32
C ILE A 674 -43.07 -9.18 30.14
N TYR A 675 -43.10 -9.79 28.96
CA TYR A 675 -42.04 -10.69 28.50
C TYR A 675 -41.69 -10.40 27.04
N TYR A 676 -40.53 -10.88 26.62
CA TYR A 676 -40.03 -10.73 25.26
C TYR A 676 -39.89 -12.09 24.61
N VAL A 677 -40.22 -12.18 23.33
CA VAL A 677 -39.90 -13.31 22.45
C VAL A 677 -38.97 -12.80 21.36
N TYR A 678 -37.82 -13.42 21.16
CA TYR A 678 -36.79 -12.90 20.26
C TYR A 678 -35.98 -14.00 19.57
N GLY A 679 -35.41 -13.65 18.41
CA GLY A 679 -34.64 -14.59 17.58
C GLY A 679 -35.51 -15.53 16.75
N ASN A 680 -34.89 -16.24 15.80
CA ASN A 680 -35.57 -17.28 15.03
C ASN A 680 -35.91 -18.50 15.89
N GLU A 681 -35.22 -18.69 17.01
CA GLU A 681 -35.43 -19.76 17.97
C GLU A 681 -36.63 -19.50 18.90
N TYR A 682 -37.23 -18.30 18.86
CA TYR A 682 -38.28 -17.86 19.77
C TYR A 682 -37.88 -17.93 21.25
N GLU A 683 -36.66 -17.51 21.56
CA GLU A 683 -36.16 -17.42 22.93
C GLU A 683 -36.98 -16.42 23.75
N VAL A 684 -37.16 -16.71 25.04
CA VAL A 684 -38.03 -15.93 25.91
C VAL A 684 -37.23 -15.25 27.01
N ASN A 685 -37.51 -13.97 27.21
CA ASN A 685 -36.99 -13.22 28.35
C ASN A 685 -38.13 -12.65 29.20
N ALA A 686 -38.20 -13.07 30.46
CA ALA A 686 -39.15 -12.55 31.45
C ALA A 686 -38.39 -12.30 32.76
N ASP A 687 -37.88 -11.07 32.94
CA ASP A 687 -37.08 -10.72 34.12
C ASP A 687 -37.97 -10.64 35.39
N ASP A 688 -39.24 -10.22 35.26
CA ASP A 688 -40.20 -10.08 36.37
C ASP A 688 -41.33 -11.15 36.32
N TYR A 689 -40.97 -12.43 36.40
CA TYR A 689 -41.94 -13.53 36.36
C TYR A 689 -42.79 -13.60 37.65
N PRO A 690 -44.13 -13.54 37.59
CA PRO A 690 -44.97 -13.31 38.77
C PRO A 690 -45.20 -14.51 39.69
N ALA A 691 -44.82 -15.72 39.27
CA ALA A 691 -45.12 -16.94 40.02
C ALA A 691 -43.91 -17.86 40.14
N THR A 692 -42.91 -17.39 40.89
CA THR A 692 -41.71 -18.14 41.28
C THR A 692 -41.92 -18.86 42.61
N CYS A 693 -41.63 -20.15 42.68
CA CYS A 693 -41.55 -20.92 43.92
C CYS A 693 -40.30 -20.49 44.71
N CYS A 694 -40.46 -20.25 46.02
CA CYS A 694 -39.33 -20.05 46.93
C CYS A 694 -38.63 -21.39 47.21
N CYS A 695 -37.73 -21.81 46.33
CA CYS A 695 -36.79 -22.88 46.66
C CYS A 695 -35.64 -22.28 47.47
N THR A 696 -35.78 -22.24 48.81
CA THR A 696 -34.62 -22.10 49.70
C THR A 696 -33.74 -23.31 49.49
N VAL A 697 -32.56 -23.12 48.92
CA VAL A 697 -31.48 -24.11 48.99
C VAL A 697 -31.05 -24.14 50.46
N MET A 698 -31.27 -25.28 51.12
CA MET A 698 -30.78 -25.55 52.47
C MET A 698 -29.33 -26.05 52.41
#